data_AF-A0A3M6WRK5-F1
#
_entry.id   AF-A0A3M6WRK5-F1
#
_cell.length_a   1.000
_cell.length_b   1.000
_cell.length_c   1.000
_cell.angle_alpha   90.00
_cell.angle_beta   90.00
_cell.angle_gamma   90.00
#
_symmetry.space_group_name_H-M   'P 1'
#
loop_
_entity.id
_entity.type
_entity.pdbx_description
1 polymer ?
#
loop_
_entity_poly.entity_id
_entity_poly.type
_entity_poly.pdbx_seq_one_letter_code
_entity_poly.pdbx_strand_id
1 'polypeptide(L)'
;NLVADVSTPQPKLYSPSASSALKHPSGRSVRVVCVDVGLKFNQLRCLVNRGVEVEVVPWDFDFAQLAGKEYDGLFISNGPGDPAFMESTVKHIQATIEEARIPIFGICLGHQLMARAAGADTLKMKFGNRGHNIPCTNLLSGKCYITSQNHGYAVNADTLPKDWSELFVNANDHSNEGIRHVSRPYFSVQFHPESAPGPRDTEFLFDVFIQTIMDVLKDSKKMQQPVSFPGGDIAENRAKNPVLHPKKVLVLGSGGLSIGQAGEFDYSGSQAIKALKEEGIYTVLINPNIATIQTSQGLADKVYFLPVNADFVRKVIKQEKPDAIYCTFGGQTALQVGIQLKDEFESLGVKVLGTPIDTVITTEDRELFARSMESIDAPCANSKSANNMQEALEAGDGIGYPVICRAAYALGGLGSGFADNKEQLIDLCNKAFAVSPQVLIEKSMKGWKEVEYEVVRDAHDNCITVCNMENFDPLGIHTGDSVVVAPSQTLSDEDYNMLRTTAVKVIRHLGVVGECNIQYALNPESREFCIIEVNARLSRSSALASKATGYPLAFVAAKLGLNIPLNEIKNTVTKVTCACFEPSLDYVVVKIPRWDLKKFTRVSTLLGSSMKSVGEVMAIGRTFEEAIQKAIRSVDPSNLGFNETKALMSIDIDTELQTPSDQRMFAIANAMHNGYSAEKVWELTKIDRWFLYRLKGLSNFSKDMGALMKEHSVDSVPIRTFRRAKELGFSDRQLALFWDSNEAHVRRVRVDAGIMPVVKQIDTVAAEFPAFTNYLYTTYNGAQHDIHFNDQGVMVLGSGVYRIGSSVEFDWCSVRAIRTLRANGHKTVMVNFNPETVSTDYDEADRLYFENITQETILDIYELERSSGVIISMGGQVPNNIALPLYRSNVKIYGTSPEMIDTAENRYKFSRMLDRLGVDQPQWKELTSTEEAKEFCQRVKYPVLVRPSYVLSGAAMNTVYSEHDLHNYLDQAAAVSKEYPVVITKYIENAKEIEMDAVANNGKMIGHFISEHVENAGVHSGDATLILPPQDLDPETIRKIEDATRKIGDALNVTGPYNIQFIAKDNDIKVIECNVRAARSFPFVSKVMGLDLIEMATKAMTGIPVREYPPLNIPADYVGVKVPQFSFSRLSGADPVMGVEMASTGEVACFGRTKYEAYIKGLVSTGFKLPKKNIL
;
A
#
# COMPACT_ATOMS: atom_id res chain seq x y z
N ASN A 1 -26.36 -20.29 -36.23
CA ASN A 1 -26.52 -18.84 -36.07
C ASN A 1 -27.07 -18.58 -34.67
N LEU A 2 -26.23 -18.20 -33.71
CA LEU A 2 -26.68 -17.93 -32.32
C LEU A 2 -27.53 -16.66 -32.21
N VAL A 3 -27.43 -15.75 -33.19
CA VAL A 3 -28.20 -14.51 -33.22
C VAL A 3 -29.70 -14.78 -33.34
N ALA A 4 -30.08 -15.79 -34.14
CA ALA A 4 -31.48 -16.18 -34.32
C ALA A 4 -32.15 -16.62 -33.01
N ASP A 5 -31.38 -17.09 -32.02
CA ASP A 5 -31.90 -17.54 -30.72
C ASP A 5 -32.13 -16.37 -29.74
N VAL A 6 -31.51 -15.20 -29.98
CA VAL A 6 -31.50 -14.06 -29.03
C VAL A 6 -32.12 -12.78 -29.60
N SER A 7 -32.27 -12.68 -30.92
CA SER A 7 -32.85 -11.52 -31.60
C SER A 7 -34.34 -11.38 -31.31
N THR A 8 -34.84 -10.14 -31.28
CA THR A 8 -36.28 -9.87 -31.18
C THR A 8 -37.04 -10.59 -32.29
N PRO A 9 -38.18 -11.25 -31.98
CA PRO A 9 -38.95 -11.97 -32.99
C PRO A 9 -39.73 -11.03 -33.93
N GLN A 10 -39.99 -9.78 -33.51
CA GLN A 10 -40.75 -8.78 -34.27
C GLN A 10 -40.23 -7.37 -34.01
N PRO A 11 -40.45 -6.42 -34.96
CA PRO A 11 -40.13 -5.02 -34.76
C PRO A 11 -40.81 -4.43 -33.53
N LYS A 12 -40.09 -3.61 -32.77
CA LYS A 12 -40.61 -2.92 -31.59
C LYS A 12 -40.06 -1.50 -31.48
N LEU A 13 -40.98 -0.54 -31.39
CA LEU A 13 -40.65 0.88 -31.25
C LEU A 13 -40.53 1.29 -29.78
N TYR A 14 -39.50 2.06 -29.48
CA TYR A 14 -39.26 2.70 -28.19
C TYR A 14 -39.10 4.20 -28.39
N SER A 15 -39.91 4.99 -27.69
CA SER A 15 -39.93 6.44 -27.87
C SER A 15 -39.33 7.17 -26.66
N PRO A 16 -38.62 8.29 -26.87
CA PRO A 16 -38.13 9.15 -25.80
C PRO A 16 -39.28 9.94 -25.15
N SER A 17 -39.01 10.60 -24.03
CA SER A 17 -39.99 11.53 -23.46
C SER A 17 -40.25 12.69 -24.42
N ALA A 18 -41.48 13.22 -24.44
CA ALA A 18 -41.83 14.33 -25.32
C ALA A 18 -40.96 15.58 -25.10
N SER A 19 -40.42 15.77 -23.89
CA SER A 19 -39.54 16.89 -23.53
C SER A 19 -38.11 16.75 -24.06
N SER A 20 -37.64 15.54 -24.35
CA SER A 20 -36.28 15.26 -24.83
C SER A 20 -36.23 14.87 -26.31
N ALA A 21 -37.40 14.62 -26.93
CA ALA A 21 -37.50 14.13 -28.30
C ALA A 21 -36.90 15.10 -29.35
N LEU A 22 -35.86 14.65 -30.03
CA LEU A 22 -35.28 15.32 -31.19
C LEU A 22 -36.24 15.25 -32.38
N LYS A 23 -36.30 16.33 -33.17
CA LYS A 23 -37.25 16.48 -34.27
C LYS A 23 -36.58 16.37 -35.63
N HIS A 24 -37.14 15.52 -36.48
CA HIS A 24 -36.85 15.46 -37.90
C HIS A 24 -37.45 16.69 -38.61
N PRO A 25 -36.89 17.18 -39.73
CA PRO A 25 -37.45 18.31 -40.49
C PRO A 25 -38.94 18.19 -40.89
N SER A 26 -39.47 16.97 -40.97
CA SER A 26 -40.90 16.72 -41.22
C SER A 26 -41.81 16.83 -39.99
N GLY A 27 -41.25 17.09 -38.80
CA GLY A 27 -41.99 17.21 -37.53
C GLY A 27 -42.13 15.91 -36.72
N ARG A 28 -41.84 14.74 -37.30
CA ARG A 28 -41.75 13.49 -36.54
C ARG A 28 -40.52 13.48 -35.62
N SER A 29 -40.47 12.56 -34.66
CA SER A 29 -39.25 12.33 -33.90
C SER A 29 -38.17 11.72 -34.80
N VAL A 30 -36.91 12.06 -34.55
CA VAL A 30 -35.76 11.42 -35.22
C VAL A 30 -35.78 9.94 -34.86
N ARG A 31 -35.64 9.08 -35.87
CA ARG A 31 -35.79 7.62 -35.72
C ARG A 31 -34.51 6.90 -36.10
N VAL A 32 -34.10 5.98 -35.24
CA VAL A 32 -32.98 5.04 -35.46
C VAL A 32 -33.55 3.64 -35.58
N VAL A 33 -33.18 2.92 -36.64
CA VAL A 33 -33.43 1.47 -36.71
C VAL A 33 -32.27 0.76 -36.03
N CYS A 34 -32.57 -0.07 -35.04
CA CYS A 34 -31.63 -0.88 -34.30
C CYS A 34 -31.77 -2.34 -34.73
N VAL A 35 -30.82 -2.87 -35.50
CA VAL A 35 -30.78 -4.29 -35.87
C VAL A 35 -30.33 -5.09 -34.67
N ASP A 36 -31.25 -5.89 -34.12
CA ASP A 36 -30.99 -6.72 -32.96
C ASP A 36 -30.25 -8.00 -33.36
N VAL A 37 -28.94 -7.98 -33.20
CA VAL A 37 -28.09 -9.17 -33.36
C VAL A 37 -27.71 -9.80 -32.01
N GLY A 38 -28.41 -9.45 -30.93
CA GLY A 38 -28.10 -9.82 -29.54
C GLY A 38 -27.97 -8.61 -28.61
N LEU A 39 -28.85 -7.62 -28.80
CA LEU A 39 -28.86 -6.29 -28.20
C LEU A 39 -28.80 -6.32 -26.67
N LYS A 40 -27.83 -5.61 -26.09
CA LYS A 40 -27.88 -5.23 -24.67
C LYS A 40 -28.85 -4.07 -24.47
N PHE A 41 -29.75 -4.19 -23.49
CA PHE A 41 -30.73 -3.15 -23.18
C PHE A 41 -30.13 -1.78 -22.87
N ASN A 42 -28.87 -1.69 -22.42
CA ASN A 42 -28.26 -0.38 -22.17
C ASN A 42 -27.98 0.41 -23.45
N GLN A 43 -27.75 -0.25 -24.60
CA GLN A 43 -27.63 0.44 -25.89
C GLN A 43 -28.93 1.18 -26.24
N LEU A 44 -30.08 0.53 -25.98
CA LEU A 44 -31.39 1.13 -26.14
C LEU A 44 -31.58 2.34 -25.22
N ARG A 45 -31.19 2.23 -23.94
CA ARG A 45 -31.26 3.36 -22.99
C ARG A 45 -30.39 4.53 -23.45
N CYS A 46 -29.15 4.26 -23.89
CA CYS A 46 -28.23 5.29 -24.36
C CYS A 46 -28.80 6.07 -25.56
N LEU A 47 -29.45 5.40 -26.51
CA LEU A 47 -30.09 6.03 -27.67
C LEU A 47 -31.36 6.79 -27.29
N VAL A 48 -32.28 6.17 -26.55
CA VAL A 48 -33.56 6.79 -26.18
C VAL A 48 -33.36 8.00 -25.27
N ASN A 49 -32.42 7.95 -24.32
CA ASN A 49 -32.10 9.08 -23.44
C ASN A 49 -31.52 10.30 -24.20
N ARG A 50 -30.99 10.08 -25.41
CA ARG A 50 -30.50 11.14 -26.32
C ARG A 50 -31.60 11.68 -27.24
N GLY A 51 -32.86 11.31 -27.00
CA GLY A 51 -34.02 11.93 -27.62
C GLY A 51 -34.43 11.35 -28.97
N VAL A 52 -33.92 10.18 -29.36
CA VAL A 52 -34.36 9.50 -30.60
C VAL A 52 -35.38 8.40 -30.32
N GLU A 53 -36.29 8.18 -31.28
CA GLU A 53 -37.07 6.94 -31.33
C GLU A 53 -36.19 5.80 -31.83
N VAL A 54 -36.29 4.63 -31.21
CA VAL A 54 -35.53 3.44 -31.61
C VAL A 54 -36.50 2.34 -32.00
N GLU A 55 -36.45 1.95 -33.27
CA GLU A 55 -37.16 0.78 -33.78
C GLU A 55 -36.23 -0.42 -33.80
N VAL A 56 -36.40 -1.31 -32.82
CA VAL A 56 -35.60 -2.54 -32.71
C VAL A 56 -36.19 -3.58 -33.64
N VAL A 57 -35.42 -4.09 -34.60
CA VAL A 57 -35.87 -5.02 -35.64
C VAL A 57 -35.12 -6.36 -35.57
N PRO A 58 -35.73 -7.47 -36.01
CA PRO A 58 -35.06 -8.76 -36.11
C PRO A 58 -33.77 -8.70 -36.95
N TRP A 59 -32.83 -9.60 -36.66
CA TRP A 59 -31.52 -9.67 -37.33
C TRP A 59 -31.59 -9.83 -38.86
N ASP A 60 -32.65 -10.44 -39.38
CA ASP A 60 -32.89 -10.72 -40.79
C ASP A 60 -33.88 -9.74 -41.45
N PHE A 61 -34.30 -8.69 -40.75
CA PHE A 61 -35.18 -7.66 -41.28
C PHE A 61 -34.54 -6.90 -42.46
N ASP A 62 -35.31 -6.66 -43.53
CA ASP A 62 -34.86 -5.86 -44.67
C ASP A 62 -35.04 -4.35 -44.39
N PHE A 63 -34.04 -3.76 -43.72
CA PHE A 63 -34.00 -2.34 -43.40
C PHE A 63 -33.42 -1.47 -44.52
N ALA A 64 -32.81 -2.06 -45.55
CA ALA A 64 -32.10 -1.31 -46.59
C ALA A 64 -33.06 -0.43 -47.39
N GLN A 65 -34.22 -0.98 -47.78
CA GLN A 65 -35.21 -0.27 -48.60
C GLN A 65 -35.86 0.92 -47.90
N LEU A 66 -35.81 0.96 -46.56
CA LEU A 66 -36.43 1.97 -45.71
C LEU A 66 -35.46 3.13 -45.37
N ALA A 67 -34.17 3.00 -45.70
CA ALA A 67 -33.11 3.94 -45.33
C ALA A 67 -33.35 5.36 -45.89
N GLY A 68 -33.36 6.35 -44.99
CA GLY A 68 -33.61 7.76 -45.32
C GLY A 68 -35.06 8.08 -45.71
N LYS A 69 -35.97 7.10 -45.66
CA LYS A 69 -37.41 7.27 -45.90
C LYS A 69 -38.18 7.23 -44.57
N GLU A 70 -37.99 6.15 -43.82
CA GLU A 70 -38.72 5.91 -42.56
C GLU A 70 -37.85 6.14 -41.31
N TYR A 71 -36.53 6.11 -41.46
CA TYR A 71 -35.57 6.31 -40.38
C TYR A 71 -34.32 7.07 -40.85
N ASP A 72 -33.61 7.63 -39.88
CA ASP A 72 -32.58 8.66 -40.06
C ASP A 72 -31.15 8.16 -39.77
N GLY A 73 -31.03 7.01 -39.08
CA GLY A 73 -29.74 6.37 -38.78
C GLY A 73 -29.88 4.87 -38.54
N LEU A 74 -28.89 4.10 -38.96
CA LEU A 74 -28.84 2.65 -38.76
C LEU A 74 -27.88 2.32 -37.63
N PHE A 75 -28.37 1.60 -36.63
CA PHE A 75 -27.57 1.08 -35.52
C PHE A 75 -27.59 -0.44 -35.55
N ILE A 76 -26.42 -1.08 -35.41
CA ILE A 76 -26.29 -2.55 -35.42
C ILE A 76 -25.73 -2.95 -34.05
N SER A 77 -26.50 -3.72 -33.29
CA SER A 77 -26.19 -4.01 -31.90
C SER A 77 -24.98 -4.96 -31.73
N ASN A 78 -24.60 -5.20 -30.48
CA ASN A 78 -23.72 -6.31 -30.14
C ASN A 78 -24.44 -7.66 -30.32
N GLY A 79 -23.68 -8.78 -30.25
CA GLY A 79 -24.26 -10.10 -30.42
C GLY A 79 -23.32 -11.28 -30.21
N PRO A 80 -23.85 -12.52 -30.09
CA PRO A 80 -23.07 -13.74 -29.99
C PRO A 80 -22.81 -14.39 -31.36
N GLY A 81 -21.80 -15.26 -31.41
CA GLY A 81 -21.59 -16.17 -32.54
C GLY A 81 -20.56 -15.68 -33.55
N ASP A 82 -20.49 -16.42 -34.66
CA ASP A 82 -19.54 -16.18 -35.73
C ASP A 82 -20.19 -15.28 -36.80
N PRO A 83 -19.62 -14.10 -37.10
CA PRO A 83 -20.14 -13.19 -38.14
C PRO A 83 -20.20 -13.86 -39.52
N ALA A 84 -19.44 -14.94 -39.77
CA ALA A 84 -19.46 -15.72 -41.01
C ALA A 84 -20.88 -16.17 -41.41
N PHE A 85 -21.72 -16.55 -40.45
CA PHE A 85 -23.06 -17.13 -40.71
C PHE A 85 -24.18 -16.11 -40.92
N MET A 86 -23.87 -14.80 -40.89
CA MET A 86 -24.86 -13.71 -40.92
C MET A 86 -25.01 -13.09 -42.31
N GLU A 87 -24.97 -13.91 -43.38
CA GLU A 87 -24.91 -13.41 -44.77
C GLU A 87 -26.10 -12.52 -45.18
N SER A 88 -27.31 -12.83 -44.72
CA SER A 88 -28.51 -12.01 -45.01
C SER A 88 -28.36 -10.59 -44.45
N THR A 89 -28.00 -10.48 -43.17
CA THR A 89 -27.76 -9.21 -42.50
C THR A 89 -26.62 -8.45 -43.17
N VAL A 90 -25.50 -9.12 -43.50
CA VAL A 90 -24.37 -8.51 -44.20
C VAL A 90 -24.81 -7.91 -45.54
N LYS A 91 -25.66 -8.61 -46.32
CA LYS A 91 -26.20 -8.08 -47.59
C LYS A 91 -27.09 -6.84 -47.38
N HIS A 92 -27.93 -6.82 -46.34
CA HIS A 92 -28.76 -5.63 -46.03
C HIS A 92 -27.90 -4.44 -45.58
N ILE A 93 -26.83 -4.69 -44.82
CA ILE A 93 -25.86 -3.64 -44.42
C ILE A 93 -25.14 -3.11 -45.67
N GLN A 94 -24.65 -4.02 -46.53
CA GLN A 94 -23.95 -3.66 -47.76
C GLN A 94 -24.83 -2.77 -48.66
N ALA A 95 -26.09 -3.15 -48.88
CA ALA A 95 -27.05 -2.34 -49.64
C ALA A 95 -27.24 -0.94 -49.01
N THR A 96 -27.33 -0.86 -47.68
CA THR A 96 -27.45 0.44 -46.98
C THR A 96 -26.19 1.31 -47.15
N ILE A 97 -25.00 0.72 -47.09
CA ILE A 97 -23.72 1.41 -47.33
C ILE A 97 -23.66 1.95 -48.77
N GLU A 98 -24.08 1.15 -49.75
CA GLU A 98 -24.08 1.52 -51.17
C GLU A 98 -25.08 2.66 -51.46
N GLU A 99 -26.28 2.61 -50.88
CA GLU A 99 -27.30 3.66 -51.04
C GLU A 99 -26.88 5.02 -50.47
N ALA A 100 -26.05 5.02 -49.43
CA ALA A 100 -25.44 6.21 -48.84
C ALA A 100 -26.39 7.33 -48.43
N ARG A 101 -27.50 6.99 -47.75
CA ARG A 101 -28.54 7.95 -47.36
C ARG A 101 -28.52 8.40 -45.90
N ILE A 102 -27.96 7.58 -45.01
CA ILE A 102 -28.04 7.77 -43.55
C ILE A 102 -26.71 7.39 -42.89
N PRO A 103 -26.38 7.93 -41.70
CA PRO A 103 -25.26 7.45 -40.88
C PRO A 103 -25.47 6.02 -40.38
N ILE A 104 -24.37 5.31 -40.13
CA ILE A 104 -24.39 3.92 -39.64
C ILE A 104 -23.39 3.76 -38.49
N PHE A 105 -23.84 3.12 -37.40
CA PHE A 105 -23.01 2.77 -36.24
C PHE A 105 -23.16 1.30 -35.85
N GLY A 106 -22.05 0.56 -35.79
CA GLY A 106 -22.02 -0.85 -35.37
C GLY A 106 -21.23 -1.08 -34.09
N ILE A 107 -21.70 -2.00 -33.23
CA ILE A 107 -21.03 -2.36 -31.97
C ILE A 107 -20.75 -3.87 -31.92
N CYS A 108 -19.52 -4.27 -31.55
CA CYS A 108 -19.11 -5.66 -31.35
C CYS A 108 -19.42 -6.56 -32.57
N LEU A 109 -20.42 -7.43 -32.50
CA LEU A 109 -20.85 -8.19 -33.68
C LEU A 109 -21.30 -7.24 -34.81
N GLY A 110 -22.00 -6.15 -34.51
CA GLY A 110 -22.35 -5.13 -35.50
C GLY A 110 -21.14 -4.47 -36.18
N HIS A 111 -20.02 -4.33 -35.46
CA HIS A 111 -18.75 -3.90 -36.05
C HIS A 111 -18.20 -4.93 -37.04
N GLN A 112 -18.19 -6.21 -36.65
CA GLN A 112 -17.75 -7.31 -37.51
C GLN A 112 -18.63 -7.44 -38.76
N LEU A 113 -19.95 -7.34 -38.62
CA LEU A 113 -20.89 -7.41 -39.74
C LEU A 113 -20.74 -6.22 -40.70
N MET A 114 -20.49 -5.02 -40.15
CA MET A 114 -20.21 -3.84 -40.97
C MET A 114 -18.89 -3.99 -41.73
N ALA A 115 -17.84 -4.52 -41.10
CA ALA A 115 -16.56 -4.78 -41.76
C ALA A 115 -16.71 -5.81 -42.89
N ARG A 116 -17.47 -6.89 -42.67
CA ARG A 116 -17.79 -7.88 -43.72
C ARG A 116 -18.59 -7.27 -44.85
N ALA A 117 -19.56 -6.40 -44.55
CA ALA A 117 -20.34 -5.69 -45.56
C ALA A 117 -19.49 -4.70 -46.38
N ALA A 118 -18.43 -4.15 -45.79
CA ALA A 118 -17.43 -3.37 -46.50
C ALA A 118 -16.50 -4.23 -47.38
N GLY A 119 -16.37 -5.53 -47.08
CA GLY A 119 -15.53 -6.48 -47.83
C GLY A 119 -14.30 -6.98 -47.07
N ALA A 120 -14.19 -6.72 -45.77
CA ALA A 120 -13.13 -7.25 -44.92
C ALA A 120 -13.45 -8.65 -44.36
N ASP A 121 -12.41 -9.40 -44.04
CA ASP A 121 -12.51 -10.70 -43.39
C ASP A 121 -12.62 -10.59 -41.87
N THR A 122 -13.16 -11.64 -41.26
CA THR A 122 -13.21 -11.81 -39.80
C THR A 122 -12.56 -13.14 -39.41
N LEU A 123 -11.78 -13.13 -38.34
CA LEU A 123 -11.04 -14.30 -37.87
C LEU A 123 -11.46 -14.68 -36.44
N LYS A 124 -11.41 -15.99 -36.14
CA LYS A 124 -11.60 -16.48 -34.77
C LYS A 124 -10.31 -16.27 -33.97
N MET A 125 -10.43 -15.59 -32.84
CA MET A 125 -9.29 -15.33 -31.98
C MET A 125 -8.92 -16.60 -31.20
N LYS A 126 -7.62 -16.80 -30.97
CA LYS A 126 -7.14 -17.86 -30.07
C LYS A 126 -7.57 -17.57 -28.63
N PHE A 127 -7.41 -16.31 -28.21
CA PHE A 127 -7.89 -15.77 -26.94
C PHE A 127 -8.78 -14.57 -27.30
N GLY A 128 -10.06 -14.64 -26.95
CA GLY A 128 -10.97 -13.53 -27.18
C GLY A 128 -10.85 -12.48 -26.07
N ASN A 129 -11.08 -11.21 -26.39
CA ASN A 129 -11.02 -10.15 -25.40
C ASN A 129 -12.33 -10.14 -24.58
N ARG A 130 -12.20 -10.38 -23.27
CA ARG A 130 -13.31 -10.52 -22.32
C ARG A 130 -12.94 -9.90 -20.97
N GLY A 131 -13.40 -8.69 -20.73
CA GLY A 131 -13.03 -7.94 -19.53
C GLY A 131 -13.60 -6.53 -19.52
N HIS A 132 -13.41 -5.83 -18.41
CA HIS A 132 -13.82 -4.43 -18.24
C HIS A 132 -12.64 -3.45 -18.23
N ASN A 133 -11.44 -3.97 -18.45
CA ASN A 133 -10.16 -3.29 -18.27
C ASN A 133 -9.35 -3.21 -19.57
N ILE A 134 -9.98 -3.39 -20.73
CA ILE A 134 -9.27 -3.59 -21.99
C ILE A 134 -8.96 -2.24 -22.65
N PRO A 135 -7.68 -1.92 -22.91
CA PRO A 135 -7.31 -0.63 -23.47
C PRO A 135 -7.43 -0.54 -24.98
N CYS A 136 -8.12 0.49 -25.45
CA CYS A 136 -8.31 0.80 -26.86
C CYS A 136 -7.75 2.19 -27.18
N THR A 137 -6.74 2.26 -28.05
CA THR A 137 -6.17 3.53 -28.53
C THR A 137 -6.92 4.02 -29.75
N ASN A 138 -7.45 5.25 -29.70
CA ASN A 138 -7.98 5.95 -30.85
C ASN A 138 -6.83 6.44 -31.74
N LEU A 139 -6.79 5.97 -32.99
CA LEU A 139 -5.70 6.29 -33.90
C LEU A 139 -5.73 7.73 -34.44
N LEU A 140 -6.85 8.44 -34.32
CA LEU A 140 -6.98 9.83 -34.74
C LEU A 140 -6.38 10.79 -33.70
N SER A 141 -6.70 10.59 -32.43
CA SER A 141 -6.29 11.48 -31.35
C SER A 141 -5.07 10.99 -30.57
N GLY A 142 -4.75 9.70 -30.65
CA GLY A 142 -3.75 9.02 -29.82
C GLY A 142 -4.25 8.68 -28.41
N LYS A 143 -5.48 9.05 -28.05
CA LYS A 143 -6.04 8.83 -26.71
C LYS A 143 -6.43 7.37 -26.51
N CYS A 144 -6.04 6.80 -25.38
CA CYS A 144 -6.39 5.46 -24.94
C CYS A 144 -7.57 5.49 -23.97
N TYR A 145 -8.53 4.59 -24.18
CA TYR A 145 -9.73 4.43 -23.38
C TYR A 145 -9.78 3.03 -22.78
N ILE A 146 -10.32 2.90 -21.57
CA ILE A 146 -10.57 1.59 -20.97
C ILE A 146 -11.99 1.17 -21.34
N THR A 147 -12.12 -0.07 -21.82
CA THR A 147 -13.34 -0.55 -22.47
C THR A 147 -13.82 -1.87 -21.89
N SER A 148 -15.13 -2.07 -21.97
CA SER A 148 -15.80 -3.34 -21.70
C SER A 148 -15.93 -4.15 -22.98
N GLN A 149 -15.44 -5.39 -22.99
CA GLN A 149 -15.47 -6.25 -24.18
C GLN A 149 -15.88 -7.67 -23.84
N ASN A 150 -16.51 -8.33 -24.82
CA ASN A 150 -16.85 -9.75 -24.75
C ASN A 150 -17.02 -10.34 -26.16
N HIS A 151 -15.92 -10.62 -26.85
CA HIS A 151 -15.94 -11.23 -28.18
C HIS A 151 -14.87 -12.32 -28.33
N GLY A 152 -15.02 -13.16 -29.35
CA GLY A 152 -14.06 -14.21 -29.71
C GLY A 152 -13.69 -14.23 -31.19
N TYR A 153 -14.18 -13.25 -31.95
CA TYR A 153 -13.85 -12.99 -33.35
C TYR A 153 -13.41 -11.55 -33.47
N ALA A 154 -12.52 -11.25 -34.40
CA ALA A 154 -12.04 -9.89 -34.67
C ALA A 154 -12.03 -9.64 -36.19
N VAL A 155 -12.07 -8.36 -36.57
CA VAL A 155 -11.89 -7.94 -37.96
C VAL A 155 -10.42 -8.04 -38.34
N ASN A 156 -10.15 -8.58 -39.54
CA ASN A 156 -8.81 -8.57 -40.11
C ASN A 156 -8.53 -7.21 -40.77
N ALA A 157 -7.84 -6.32 -40.04
CA ALA A 157 -7.55 -4.97 -40.51
C ALA A 157 -6.79 -4.94 -41.85
N ASP A 158 -5.93 -5.92 -42.12
CA ASP A 158 -5.15 -6.01 -43.36
C ASP A 158 -6.03 -6.22 -44.62
N THR A 159 -7.27 -6.65 -44.43
CA THR A 159 -8.25 -6.88 -45.51
C THR A 159 -9.22 -5.71 -45.69
N LEU A 160 -9.07 -4.62 -44.93
CA LEU A 160 -9.91 -3.44 -45.08
C LEU A 160 -9.71 -2.80 -46.46
N PRO A 161 -10.80 -2.47 -47.17
CA PRO A 161 -10.72 -1.68 -48.40
C PRO A 161 -10.18 -0.27 -48.16
N LYS A 162 -9.68 0.39 -49.22
CA LYS A 162 -8.97 1.70 -49.13
C LYS A 162 -9.83 2.87 -48.64
N ASP A 163 -11.15 2.76 -48.76
CA ASP A 163 -12.14 3.73 -48.29
C ASP A 163 -12.49 3.53 -46.80
N TRP A 164 -11.92 2.51 -46.16
CA TRP A 164 -12.01 2.26 -44.73
C TRP A 164 -10.65 2.39 -44.07
N SER A 165 -10.67 2.77 -42.80
CA SER A 165 -9.48 2.88 -41.97
C SER A 165 -9.80 2.42 -40.55
N GLU A 166 -8.78 1.93 -39.86
CA GLU A 166 -8.89 1.64 -38.43
C GLU A 166 -9.17 2.93 -37.64
N LEU A 167 -10.05 2.81 -36.65
CA LEU A 167 -10.41 3.90 -35.75
C LEU A 167 -9.83 3.65 -34.35
N PHE A 168 -10.01 2.43 -33.83
CA PHE A 168 -9.45 2.01 -32.55
C PHE A 168 -8.64 0.72 -32.73
N VAL A 169 -7.60 0.57 -31.92
CA VAL A 169 -6.77 -0.63 -31.86
C VAL A 169 -6.53 -1.00 -30.40
N ASN A 170 -6.52 -2.30 -30.11
CA ASN A 170 -6.22 -2.83 -28.79
C ASN A 170 -4.76 -2.53 -28.44
N ALA A 171 -4.50 -1.89 -27.30
CA ALA A 171 -3.13 -1.51 -26.92
C ALA A 171 -2.27 -2.71 -26.46
N ASN A 172 -2.87 -3.87 -26.19
CA ASN A 172 -2.17 -5.07 -25.72
C ASN A 172 -1.88 -6.08 -26.83
N ASP A 173 -2.88 -6.41 -27.67
CA ASP A 173 -2.74 -7.46 -28.70
C ASP A 173 -2.79 -6.94 -30.14
N HIS A 174 -2.99 -5.63 -30.33
CA HIS A 174 -3.07 -4.95 -31.61
C HIS A 174 -4.22 -5.40 -32.52
N SER A 175 -5.21 -6.13 -31.99
CA SER A 175 -6.42 -6.45 -32.74
C SER A 175 -7.23 -5.19 -33.05
N ASN A 176 -8.00 -5.25 -34.13
CA ASN A 176 -8.85 -4.13 -34.54
C ASN A 176 -10.01 -3.95 -33.56
N GLU A 177 -10.17 -2.70 -33.08
CA GLU A 177 -11.19 -2.35 -32.09
C GLU A 177 -12.24 -1.39 -32.65
N GLY A 178 -12.14 -1.05 -33.94
CA GLY A 178 -13.07 -0.18 -34.62
C GLY A 178 -12.57 0.26 -35.98
N ILE A 179 -13.53 0.61 -36.85
CA ILE A 179 -13.26 1.11 -38.20
C ILE A 179 -14.12 2.33 -38.49
N ARG A 180 -13.67 3.14 -39.43
CA ARG A 180 -14.44 4.26 -40.00
C ARG A 180 -14.25 4.35 -41.50
N HIS A 181 -15.25 4.90 -42.17
CA HIS A 181 -15.13 5.28 -43.58
C HIS A 181 -14.39 6.62 -43.70
N VAL A 182 -13.51 6.76 -44.70
CA VAL A 182 -12.63 7.94 -44.86
C VAL A 182 -13.37 9.17 -45.39
N SER A 183 -14.51 8.98 -46.06
CA SER A 183 -15.31 10.04 -46.69
C SER A 183 -16.83 9.97 -46.43
N ARG A 184 -17.29 9.11 -45.51
CA ARG A 184 -18.73 8.93 -45.23
C ARG A 184 -18.97 8.80 -43.72
N PRO A 185 -20.18 9.09 -43.22
CA PRO A 185 -20.50 9.07 -41.80
C PRO A 185 -20.77 7.65 -41.26
N TYR A 186 -19.84 6.72 -41.51
CA TYR A 186 -19.92 5.33 -41.03
C TYR A 186 -18.76 5.05 -40.09
N PHE A 187 -19.08 4.44 -38.97
CA PHE A 187 -18.08 3.94 -38.04
C PHE A 187 -18.62 2.77 -37.24
N SER A 188 -17.73 2.01 -36.64
CA SER A 188 -18.09 0.94 -35.73
C SER A 188 -16.96 0.68 -34.74
N VAL A 189 -17.32 0.07 -33.60
CA VAL A 189 -16.37 -0.29 -32.54
C VAL A 189 -16.60 -1.73 -32.07
N GLN A 190 -15.51 -2.43 -31.75
CA GLN A 190 -15.55 -3.84 -31.33
C GLN A 190 -15.92 -4.00 -29.85
N PHE A 191 -15.60 -3.00 -29.02
CA PHE A 191 -15.98 -2.91 -27.62
C PHE A 191 -17.41 -2.40 -27.40
N HIS A 192 -17.86 -2.41 -26.15
CA HIS A 192 -19.23 -2.07 -25.75
C HIS A 192 -19.30 -0.70 -25.07
N PRO A 193 -19.48 0.41 -25.80
CA PRO A 193 -19.54 1.74 -25.21
C PRO A 193 -20.74 1.95 -24.28
N GLU A 194 -21.79 1.13 -24.39
CA GLU A 194 -22.90 1.14 -23.45
C GLU A 194 -22.55 0.55 -22.08
N SER A 195 -21.42 -0.15 -21.96
CA SER A 195 -20.97 -0.77 -20.70
C SER A 195 -22.03 -1.67 -20.05
N ALA A 196 -22.24 -1.60 -18.74
CA ALA A 196 -23.23 -2.37 -17.98
C ALA A 196 -23.04 -3.90 -18.14
N PRO A 197 -21.97 -4.48 -17.55
CA PRO A 197 -21.00 -3.83 -16.66
C PRO A 197 -19.79 -3.17 -17.35
N GLY A 198 -19.07 -2.33 -16.61
CA GLY A 198 -17.78 -1.75 -17.01
C GLY A 198 -17.73 -0.22 -17.17
N PRO A 199 -16.57 0.32 -17.59
CA PRO A 199 -16.25 1.74 -17.58
C PRO A 199 -17.02 2.55 -18.63
N ARG A 200 -17.57 3.70 -18.24
CA ARG A 200 -18.39 4.58 -19.11
C ARG A 200 -17.57 5.54 -19.98
N ASP A 201 -16.30 5.23 -20.21
CA ASP A 201 -15.32 6.16 -20.80
C ASP A 201 -15.58 6.45 -22.30
N THR A 202 -16.34 5.56 -22.96
CA THR A 202 -16.62 5.62 -24.40
C THR A 202 -18.09 5.87 -24.74
N GLU A 203 -18.94 6.22 -23.76
CA GLU A 203 -20.37 6.47 -24.01
C GLU A 203 -20.60 7.65 -24.99
N PHE A 204 -19.63 8.57 -25.09
CA PHE A 204 -19.65 9.69 -26.03
C PHE A 204 -19.81 9.25 -27.50
N LEU A 205 -19.55 7.99 -27.84
CA LEU A 205 -19.77 7.47 -29.19
C LEU A 205 -21.26 7.47 -29.59
N PHE A 206 -22.17 7.36 -28.62
CA PHE A 206 -23.60 7.56 -28.87
C PHE A 206 -23.90 9.03 -29.20
N ASP A 207 -23.25 9.98 -28.51
CA ASP A 207 -23.38 11.42 -28.82
C ASP A 207 -22.86 11.73 -30.22
N VAL A 208 -21.71 11.15 -30.60
CA VAL A 208 -21.14 11.26 -31.95
C VAL A 208 -22.13 10.74 -33.00
N PHE A 209 -22.74 9.57 -32.78
CA PHE A 209 -23.70 9.00 -33.71
C PHE A 209 -24.95 9.88 -33.89
N ILE A 210 -25.57 10.32 -32.78
CA ILE A 210 -26.78 11.16 -32.84
C ILE A 210 -26.45 12.52 -33.46
N GLN A 211 -25.33 13.15 -33.10
CA GLN A 211 -24.92 14.42 -33.71
C GLN A 211 -24.69 14.28 -35.21
N THR A 212 -24.11 13.16 -35.66
CA THR A 212 -23.89 12.88 -37.07
C THR A 212 -25.22 12.77 -37.84
N ILE A 213 -26.24 12.13 -37.26
CA ILE A 213 -27.59 12.10 -37.83
C ILE A 213 -28.16 13.52 -37.94
N MET A 214 -28.06 14.31 -36.87
CA MET A 214 -28.58 15.67 -36.85
C MET A 214 -27.87 16.57 -37.87
N ASP A 215 -26.57 16.41 -38.08
CA ASP A 215 -25.81 17.17 -39.06
C ASP A 215 -26.20 16.80 -40.50
N VAL A 216 -26.43 15.52 -40.78
CA VAL A 216 -26.93 15.05 -42.09
C VAL A 216 -28.35 15.55 -42.36
N LEU A 217 -29.23 15.56 -41.36
CA LEU A 217 -30.59 16.10 -41.49
C LEU A 217 -30.60 17.61 -41.75
N LYS A 218 -29.59 18.34 -41.26
CA LYS A 218 -29.42 19.78 -41.52
C LYS A 218 -28.78 20.07 -42.88
N ASP A 219 -27.77 19.30 -43.26
CA ASP A 219 -27.05 19.41 -44.53
C ASP A 219 -26.71 18.02 -45.09
N SER A 220 -27.43 17.60 -46.13
CA SER A 220 -27.23 16.29 -46.75
C SER A 220 -25.83 16.10 -47.35
N LYS A 221 -25.06 17.17 -47.60
CA LYS A 221 -23.65 17.07 -48.03
C LYS A 221 -22.76 16.41 -46.98
N LYS A 222 -23.18 16.39 -45.71
CA LYS A 222 -22.48 15.69 -44.62
C LYS A 222 -22.42 14.17 -44.83
N MET A 223 -23.27 13.59 -45.69
CA MET A 223 -23.13 12.19 -46.11
C MET A 223 -21.84 11.90 -46.89
N GLN A 224 -21.17 12.93 -47.42
CA GLN A 224 -19.89 12.81 -48.14
C GLN A 224 -18.71 13.32 -47.27
N GLN A 225 -18.86 13.28 -45.95
CA GLN A 225 -17.80 13.62 -45.00
C GLN A 225 -17.61 12.48 -43.98
N PRO A 226 -16.37 12.25 -43.51
CA PRO A 226 -16.13 11.32 -42.43
C PRO A 226 -16.75 11.82 -41.11
N VAL A 227 -17.01 10.89 -40.20
CA VAL A 227 -17.42 11.20 -38.83
C VAL A 227 -16.31 12.01 -38.13
N SER A 228 -16.71 13.05 -37.40
CA SER A 228 -15.82 13.82 -36.52
C SER A 228 -15.86 13.24 -35.11
N PHE A 229 -14.68 13.01 -34.52
CA PHE A 229 -14.54 12.46 -33.18
C PHE A 229 -13.91 13.49 -32.24
N PRO A 230 -14.31 13.52 -30.95
CA PRO A 230 -13.63 14.35 -29.96
C PRO A 230 -12.20 13.86 -29.70
N GLY A 231 -11.34 14.76 -29.23
CA GLY A 231 -9.96 14.45 -28.84
C GLY A 231 -8.88 15.08 -29.71
N GLY A 232 -9.23 15.70 -30.84
CA GLY A 232 -8.29 16.40 -31.71
C GLY A 232 -7.38 15.48 -32.53
N ASP A 233 -6.35 16.06 -33.13
CA ASP A 233 -5.37 15.36 -33.97
C ASP A 233 -4.15 14.89 -33.16
N ILE A 234 -3.66 13.68 -33.45
CA ILE A 234 -2.53 13.07 -32.74
C ILE A 234 -1.24 13.89 -32.83
N ALA A 235 -0.95 14.54 -33.96
CA ALA A 235 0.26 15.34 -34.13
C ALA A 235 0.18 16.62 -33.29
N GLU A 236 -0.98 17.27 -33.26
CA GLU A 236 -1.23 18.44 -32.40
C GLU A 236 -1.15 18.08 -30.91
N ASN A 237 -1.75 16.96 -30.51
CA ASN A 237 -1.71 16.47 -29.13
C ASN A 237 -0.29 16.15 -28.67
N ARG A 238 0.53 15.53 -29.52
CA ARG A 238 1.95 15.27 -29.24
C ARG A 238 2.78 16.54 -29.16
N ALA A 239 2.51 17.52 -30.03
CA ALA A 239 3.21 18.81 -30.01
C ALA A 239 2.89 19.64 -28.75
N LYS A 240 1.69 19.50 -28.19
CA LYS A 240 1.26 20.22 -26.98
C LYS A 240 2.00 19.75 -25.72
N ASN A 241 2.24 18.45 -25.60
CA ASN A 241 2.91 17.83 -24.45
C ASN A 241 4.05 16.92 -24.91
N PRO A 242 5.18 17.48 -25.38
CA PRO A 242 6.31 16.67 -25.80
C PRO A 242 6.96 15.96 -24.60
N VAL A 243 7.53 14.78 -24.87
CA VAL A 243 8.36 14.04 -23.90
C VAL A 243 9.53 14.92 -23.45
N LEU A 244 9.77 14.93 -22.14
CA LEU A 244 10.83 15.70 -21.50
C LEU A 244 12.11 14.87 -21.40
N HIS A 245 13.24 15.47 -21.74
CA HIS A 245 14.56 14.84 -21.65
C HIS A 245 15.52 15.63 -20.73
N PRO A 246 15.22 15.76 -19.42
CA PRO A 246 16.16 16.37 -18.48
C PRO A 246 17.41 15.50 -18.35
N LYS A 247 18.58 16.11 -18.17
CA LYS A 247 19.84 15.37 -17.96
C LYS A 247 20.04 15.06 -16.48
N LYS A 248 19.60 15.96 -15.60
CA LYS A 248 19.73 15.82 -14.14
C LYS A 248 18.41 16.15 -13.44
N VAL A 249 17.94 15.24 -12.59
CA VAL A 249 16.71 15.40 -11.80
C VAL A 249 17.01 15.31 -10.30
N LEU A 250 16.45 16.24 -9.54
CA LEU A 250 16.46 16.24 -8.08
C LEU A 250 15.18 15.57 -7.55
N VAL A 251 15.33 14.57 -6.69
CA VAL A 251 14.23 13.88 -6.01
C VAL A 251 14.28 14.22 -4.51
N LEU A 252 13.15 14.60 -3.93
CA LEU A 252 13.02 14.87 -2.50
C LEU A 252 12.43 13.66 -1.77
N GLY A 253 13.14 13.16 -0.75
CA GLY A 253 12.64 12.13 0.17
C GLY A 253 11.75 12.70 1.27
N SER A 254 11.24 11.83 2.15
CA SER A 254 10.28 12.19 3.20
C SER A 254 10.89 12.77 4.48
N GLY A 255 12.19 12.53 4.73
CA GLY A 255 12.80 12.78 6.04
C GLY A 255 12.70 11.56 6.96
N GLY A 256 12.78 11.78 8.27
CA GLY A 256 12.62 10.72 9.27
C GLY A 256 11.18 10.18 9.32
N LEU A 257 11.02 8.90 9.64
CA LEU A 257 9.71 8.27 9.76
C LEU A 257 8.93 8.82 10.98
N SER A 258 7.67 9.18 10.74
CA SER A 258 6.73 9.65 11.77
C SER A 258 5.34 9.06 11.53
N ILE A 259 4.49 9.04 12.56
CA ILE A 259 3.09 8.63 12.38
C ILE A 259 2.46 9.50 11.27
N GLY A 260 1.82 8.86 10.30
CA GLY A 260 1.27 9.54 9.12
C GLY A 260 2.21 9.68 7.92
N GLN A 261 3.53 9.47 8.10
CA GLN A 261 4.52 9.44 7.03
C GLN A 261 5.60 8.39 7.34
N ALA A 262 5.37 7.15 6.90
CA ALA A 262 6.18 6.00 7.27
C ALA A 262 7.09 5.54 6.10
N GLY A 263 7.23 4.22 5.89
CA GLY A 263 8.16 3.66 4.91
C GLY A 263 7.70 3.75 3.46
N GLU A 264 6.44 4.11 3.20
CA GLU A 264 5.84 4.14 1.86
C GLU A 264 6.61 5.06 0.88
N PHE A 265 7.29 6.09 1.41
CA PHE A 265 8.07 7.04 0.63
C PHE A 265 9.50 6.57 0.34
N ASP A 266 10.04 5.64 1.12
CA ASP A 266 11.29 4.94 0.77
C ASP A 266 11.05 4.08 -0.48
N TYR A 267 9.97 3.30 -0.49
CA TYR A 267 9.53 2.55 -1.67
C TYR A 267 9.25 3.46 -2.86
N SER A 268 8.38 4.46 -2.71
CA SER A 268 7.96 5.32 -3.81
C SER A 268 9.12 6.11 -4.41
N GLY A 269 9.97 6.68 -3.55
CA GLY A 269 11.15 7.42 -3.98
C GLY A 269 12.20 6.53 -4.65
N SER A 270 12.35 5.27 -4.23
CA SER A 270 13.23 4.29 -4.87
C SER A 270 12.74 3.92 -6.27
N GLN A 271 11.43 3.72 -6.45
CA GLN A 271 10.82 3.47 -7.76
C GLN A 271 11.01 4.64 -8.72
N ALA A 272 10.85 5.89 -8.24
CA ALA A 272 11.08 7.08 -9.05
C ALA A 272 12.53 7.15 -9.58
N ILE A 273 13.51 6.88 -8.72
CA ILE A 273 14.93 6.85 -9.10
C ILE A 273 15.18 5.76 -10.15
N LYS A 274 14.59 4.57 -9.98
CA LYS A 274 14.69 3.48 -10.96
C LYS A 274 14.12 3.87 -12.33
N ALA A 275 12.93 4.46 -12.36
CA ALA A 275 12.30 4.94 -13.58
C ALA A 275 13.17 5.97 -14.33
N LEU A 276 13.77 6.91 -13.59
CA LEU A 276 14.67 7.93 -14.16
C LEU A 276 15.96 7.31 -14.71
N LYS A 277 16.53 6.33 -14.01
CA LYS A 277 17.73 5.62 -14.47
C LYS A 277 17.52 4.85 -15.76
N GLU A 278 16.36 4.24 -15.94
CA GLU A 278 16.01 3.58 -17.20
C GLU A 278 15.93 4.56 -18.38
N GLU A 279 15.57 5.81 -18.13
CA GLU A 279 15.59 6.90 -19.14
C GLU A 279 16.97 7.55 -19.29
N GLY A 280 18.01 7.04 -18.61
CA GLY A 280 19.38 7.56 -18.69
C GLY A 280 19.60 8.89 -17.99
N ILE A 281 18.77 9.24 -17.00
CA ILE A 281 18.78 10.53 -16.30
C ILE A 281 19.64 10.45 -15.03
N TYR A 282 20.50 11.45 -14.81
CA TYR A 282 21.30 11.56 -13.58
C TYR A 282 20.42 11.97 -12.40
N THR A 283 20.49 11.22 -11.31
CA THR A 283 19.60 11.37 -10.15
C THR A 283 20.33 11.93 -8.93
N VAL A 284 19.80 13.02 -8.38
CA VAL A 284 20.23 13.59 -7.09
C VAL A 284 19.09 13.37 -6.09
N LEU A 285 19.40 12.84 -4.91
CA LEU A 285 18.44 12.62 -3.83
C LEU A 285 18.80 13.49 -2.62
N ILE A 286 17.80 14.12 -2.00
CA ILE A 286 17.92 14.68 -0.64
C ILE A 286 17.02 13.87 0.28
N ASN A 287 17.62 13.15 1.24
CA ASN A 287 16.90 12.48 2.30
C ASN A 287 17.83 12.29 3.53
N PRO A 288 17.52 12.86 4.70
CA PRO A 288 18.33 12.69 5.90
C PRO A 288 18.09 11.36 6.61
N ASN A 289 17.08 10.57 6.23
CA ASN A 289 16.86 9.27 6.83
C ASN A 289 17.88 8.24 6.33
N ILE A 290 18.85 7.96 7.20
CA ILE A 290 19.98 7.08 6.96
C ILE A 290 19.60 5.60 6.89
N ALA A 291 18.43 5.21 7.39
CA ALA A 291 18.00 3.81 7.40
C ALA A 291 17.33 3.38 6.09
N THR A 292 17.03 4.30 5.17
CA THR A 292 16.29 3.99 3.93
C THR A 292 17.10 3.22 2.89
N ILE A 293 16.43 2.39 2.07
CA ILE A 293 17.03 1.84 0.86
C ILE A 293 17.28 2.93 -0.17
N GLN A 294 16.42 3.94 -0.25
CA GLN A 294 16.53 5.11 -1.11
C GLN A 294 17.93 5.75 -1.10
N THR A 295 18.54 5.81 0.09
CA THR A 295 19.85 6.44 0.31
C THR A 295 21.05 5.48 0.21
N SER A 296 20.82 4.25 -0.25
CA SER A 296 21.89 3.27 -0.44
C SER A 296 22.77 3.61 -1.65
N GLN A 297 24.06 3.30 -1.54
CA GLN A 297 25.01 3.49 -2.63
C GLN A 297 24.56 2.73 -3.90
N GLY A 298 24.61 3.41 -5.04
CA GLY A 298 24.27 2.84 -6.35
C GLY A 298 22.82 3.03 -6.78
N LEU A 299 21.88 3.33 -5.86
CA LEU A 299 20.49 3.58 -6.23
C LEU A 299 20.32 4.97 -6.87
N ALA A 300 20.56 6.06 -6.14
CA ALA A 300 20.75 7.38 -6.74
C ALA A 300 22.22 7.59 -7.13
N ASP A 301 22.49 8.49 -8.08
CA ASP A 301 23.87 8.81 -8.49
C ASP A 301 24.56 9.71 -7.46
N LYS A 302 23.79 10.54 -6.75
CA LYS A 302 24.27 11.34 -5.62
C LYS A 302 23.21 11.48 -4.52
N VAL A 303 23.61 11.29 -3.27
CA VAL A 303 22.74 11.39 -2.10
C VAL A 303 23.21 12.50 -1.15
N TYR A 304 22.28 13.31 -0.68
CA TYR A 304 22.49 14.34 0.34
C TYR A 304 21.70 13.99 1.60
N PHE A 305 22.42 13.70 2.68
CA PHE A 305 21.86 13.53 4.02
C PHE A 305 21.74 14.90 4.70
N LEU A 306 20.74 15.67 4.24
CA LEU A 306 20.47 17.04 4.65
C LEU A 306 18.98 17.21 4.97
N PRO A 307 18.59 18.22 5.77
CA PRO A 307 17.20 18.53 6.01
C PRO A 307 16.42 18.75 4.71
N VAL A 308 15.22 18.18 4.60
CA VAL A 308 14.31 18.41 3.47
C VAL A 308 13.48 19.67 3.76
N ASN A 309 14.09 20.84 3.58
CA ASN A 309 13.42 22.13 3.68
C ASN A 309 13.89 23.11 2.60
N ALA A 310 13.14 24.20 2.39
CA ALA A 310 13.41 25.17 1.32
C ALA A 310 14.86 25.71 1.35
N ASP A 311 15.44 25.94 2.53
CA ASP A 311 16.78 26.50 2.66
C ASP A 311 17.88 25.55 2.18
N PHE A 312 17.81 24.27 2.57
CA PHE A 312 18.79 23.28 2.13
C PHE A 312 18.55 22.85 0.68
N VAL A 313 17.30 22.69 0.26
CA VAL A 313 16.96 22.35 -1.13
C VAL A 313 17.44 23.45 -2.08
N ARG A 314 17.23 24.74 -1.75
CA ARG A 314 17.75 25.87 -2.53
C ARG A 314 19.28 25.84 -2.66
N LYS A 315 20.00 25.47 -1.59
CA LYS A 315 21.47 25.32 -1.64
C LYS A 315 21.89 24.18 -2.55
N VAL A 316 21.22 23.04 -2.50
CA VAL A 316 21.51 21.89 -3.37
C VAL A 316 21.19 22.23 -4.83
N ILE A 317 20.08 22.90 -5.12
CA ILE A 317 19.75 23.36 -6.49
C ILE A 317 20.87 24.26 -7.03
N LYS A 318 21.35 25.24 -6.25
CA LYS A 318 22.44 26.13 -6.68
C LYS A 318 23.76 25.39 -6.93
N GLN A 319 24.04 24.34 -6.15
CA GLN A 319 25.26 23.54 -6.26
C GLN A 319 25.20 22.53 -7.43
N GLU A 320 24.09 21.79 -7.53
CA GLU A 320 23.94 20.69 -8.48
C GLU A 320 23.40 21.11 -9.84
N LYS A 321 22.69 22.25 -9.90
CA LYS A 321 22.02 22.78 -11.09
C LYS A 321 21.20 21.72 -11.83
N PRO A 322 20.21 21.07 -11.14
CA PRO A 322 19.34 20.10 -11.81
C PRO A 322 18.44 20.81 -12.84
N ASP A 323 18.10 20.11 -13.93
CA ASP A 323 17.17 20.62 -14.93
C ASP A 323 15.72 20.56 -14.43
N ALA A 324 15.44 19.57 -13.56
CA ALA A 324 14.10 19.33 -13.05
C ALA A 324 14.08 18.76 -11.61
N ILE A 325 12.92 18.81 -10.97
CA ILE A 325 12.68 18.35 -9.60
C ILE A 325 11.35 17.59 -9.45
N TYR A 326 11.35 16.55 -8.62
CA TYR A 326 10.14 15.91 -8.11
C TYR A 326 9.86 16.30 -6.65
N CYS A 327 8.64 16.78 -6.40
CA CYS A 327 8.16 17.11 -5.05
C CYS A 327 7.09 16.13 -4.53
N THR A 328 6.58 15.21 -5.35
CA THR A 328 5.40 14.37 -5.08
C THR A 328 5.71 12.97 -4.53
N PHE A 329 6.98 12.62 -4.34
CA PHE A 329 7.42 11.28 -3.88
C PHE A 329 7.88 11.23 -2.42
N GLY A 330 8.00 12.37 -1.74
CA GLY A 330 8.52 12.49 -0.37
C GLY A 330 7.45 12.89 0.66
N GLY A 331 6.17 12.57 0.40
CA GLY A 331 5.06 12.96 1.26
C GLY A 331 4.93 14.47 1.44
N GLN A 332 4.35 14.89 2.56
CA GLN A 332 4.09 16.31 2.82
C GLN A 332 5.37 17.14 2.99
N THR A 333 6.43 16.53 3.51
CA THR A 333 7.73 17.20 3.69
C THR A 333 8.24 17.73 2.35
N ALA A 334 8.20 16.90 1.31
CA ALA A 334 8.62 17.28 -0.04
C ALA A 334 7.62 18.24 -0.71
N LEU A 335 6.31 18.02 -0.55
CA LEU A 335 5.29 18.93 -1.09
C LEU A 335 5.43 20.35 -0.53
N GLN A 336 5.66 20.47 0.78
CA GLN A 336 5.80 21.78 1.42
C GLN A 336 7.00 22.57 0.88
N VAL A 337 8.09 21.89 0.53
CA VAL A 337 9.21 22.53 -0.17
C VAL A 337 8.78 23.03 -1.55
N GLY A 338 8.02 22.22 -2.30
CA GLY A 338 7.45 22.61 -3.59
C GLY A 338 6.57 23.86 -3.49
N ILE A 339 5.71 23.93 -2.48
CA ILE A 339 4.83 25.09 -2.22
C ILE A 339 5.66 26.32 -1.84
N GLN A 340 6.63 26.19 -0.93
CA GLN A 340 7.46 27.31 -0.48
C GLN A 340 8.38 27.88 -1.56
N LEU A 341 8.84 27.06 -2.50
CA LEU A 341 9.75 27.46 -3.58
C LEU A 341 9.05 27.72 -4.91
N LYS A 342 7.70 27.66 -4.96
CA LYS A 342 6.89 27.75 -6.18
C LYS A 342 7.36 28.89 -7.11
N ASP A 343 7.47 30.10 -6.56
CA ASP A 343 7.81 31.31 -7.32
C ASP A 343 9.33 31.48 -7.54
N GLU A 344 10.15 30.61 -6.97
CA GLU A 344 11.62 30.63 -7.11
C GLU A 344 12.13 29.66 -8.19
N PHE A 345 11.41 28.57 -8.49
CA PHE A 345 11.89 27.50 -9.38
C PHE A 345 12.34 27.99 -10.77
N GLU A 346 11.58 28.89 -11.39
CA GLU A 346 11.93 29.47 -12.69
C GLU A 346 13.25 30.27 -12.62
N SER A 347 13.39 31.12 -11.60
CA SER A 347 14.62 31.90 -11.36
C SER A 347 15.84 31.03 -11.04
N LEU A 348 15.60 29.82 -10.51
CA LEU A 348 16.61 28.81 -10.23
C LEU A 348 16.91 27.91 -11.44
N GLY A 349 16.15 28.03 -12.53
CA GLY A 349 16.31 27.26 -13.75
C GLY A 349 15.86 25.79 -13.63
N VAL A 350 14.94 25.48 -12.71
CA VAL A 350 14.48 24.11 -12.43
C VAL A 350 13.02 23.94 -12.79
N LYS A 351 12.68 22.91 -13.57
CA LYS A 351 11.29 22.56 -13.88
C LYS A 351 10.70 21.56 -12.87
N VAL A 352 9.48 21.78 -12.40
CA VAL A 352 8.75 20.77 -11.61
C VAL A 352 8.20 19.69 -12.55
N LEU A 353 8.47 18.42 -12.25
CA LEU A 353 7.97 17.26 -13.01
C LEU A 353 6.69 16.70 -12.39
N GLY A 354 5.80 16.17 -13.23
CA GLY A 354 4.49 15.63 -12.81
C GLY A 354 3.47 16.71 -12.49
N THR A 355 2.65 16.47 -11.46
CA THR A 355 1.56 17.36 -11.06
C THR A 355 2.05 18.78 -10.75
N PRO A 356 1.43 19.83 -11.35
CA PRO A 356 1.76 21.22 -11.06
C PRO A 356 1.58 21.58 -9.58
N ILE A 357 2.43 22.47 -9.06
CA ILE A 357 2.33 22.95 -7.67
C ILE A 357 1.00 23.67 -7.41
N ASP A 358 0.42 24.34 -8.40
CA ASP A 358 -0.92 24.94 -8.28
C ASP A 358 -2.02 23.90 -8.04
N THR A 359 -1.95 22.75 -8.71
CA THR A 359 -2.85 21.63 -8.48
C THR A 359 -2.68 21.10 -7.05
N VAL A 360 -1.43 20.94 -6.59
CA VAL A 360 -1.14 20.53 -5.20
C VAL A 360 -1.74 21.50 -4.20
N ILE A 361 -1.56 22.80 -4.38
CA ILE A 361 -2.14 23.84 -3.51
C ILE A 361 -3.66 23.75 -3.51
N THR A 362 -4.27 23.56 -4.68
CA THR A 362 -5.72 23.44 -4.83
C THR A 362 -6.27 22.21 -4.10
N THR A 363 -5.55 21.09 -4.10
CA THR A 363 -5.99 19.86 -3.41
C THR A 363 -5.74 19.88 -1.90
N GLU A 364 -4.68 20.55 -1.45
CA GLU A 364 -4.34 20.68 -0.03
C GLU A 364 -5.17 21.76 0.68
N ASP A 365 -5.57 22.80 -0.04
CA ASP A 365 -6.45 23.86 0.46
C ASP A 365 -7.92 23.51 0.24
N ARG A 366 -8.65 23.34 1.35
CA ARG A 366 -10.02 22.82 1.32
C ARG A 366 -11.02 23.79 0.67
N GLU A 367 -10.80 25.10 0.78
CA GLU A 367 -11.69 26.09 0.17
C GLU A 367 -11.47 26.15 -1.35
N LEU A 368 -10.21 26.10 -1.79
CA LEU A 368 -9.88 26.01 -3.22
C LEU A 368 -10.41 24.69 -3.82
N PHE A 369 -10.26 23.58 -3.09
CA PHE A 369 -10.79 22.29 -3.49
C PHE A 369 -12.30 22.31 -3.64
N ALA A 370 -13.03 22.80 -2.63
CA ALA A 370 -14.50 22.86 -2.67
C ALA A 370 -15.01 23.71 -3.84
N ARG A 371 -14.41 24.89 -4.09
CA ARG A 371 -14.73 25.74 -5.24
C ARG A 371 -14.46 25.06 -6.58
N SER A 372 -13.34 24.34 -6.67
CA SER A 372 -12.99 23.57 -7.86
C SER A 372 -14.02 22.46 -8.11
N MET A 373 -14.45 21.74 -7.08
CA MET A 373 -15.48 20.69 -7.20
C MET A 373 -16.84 21.27 -7.59
N GLU A 374 -17.25 22.40 -7.01
CA GLU A 374 -18.48 23.13 -7.35
C GLU A 374 -18.50 23.54 -8.83
N SER A 375 -17.36 23.98 -9.38
CA SER A 375 -17.26 24.40 -10.78
C SER A 375 -17.55 23.32 -11.82
N ILE A 376 -17.52 22.05 -11.40
CA ILE A 376 -17.82 20.88 -12.24
C ILE A 376 -19.04 20.08 -11.74
N ASP A 377 -19.84 20.64 -10.82
CA ASP A 377 -20.97 19.96 -10.18
C ASP A 377 -20.58 18.61 -9.54
N ALA A 378 -19.36 18.50 -9.00
CA ALA A 378 -18.92 17.32 -8.27
C ALA A 378 -19.34 17.44 -6.80
N PRO A 379 -20.02 16.42 -6.23
CA PRO A 379 -20.51 16.52 -4.86
C PRO A 379 -19.33 16.50 -3.88
N CYS A 380 -19.12 17.61 -3.19
CA CYS A 380 -18.14 17.76 -2.13
C CYS A 380 -18.89 17.89 -0.79
N ALA A 381 -18.27 17.46 0.29
CA ALA A 381 -18.86 17.60 1.61
C ALA A 381 -19.11 19.08 1.96
N ASN A 382 -20.33 19.38 2.44
CA ASN A 382 -20.70 20.75 2.82
C ASN A 382 -19.86 21.19 4.02
N SER A 383 -18.99 22.17 3.80
CA SER A 383 -18.01 22.62 4.77
C SER A 383 -17.79 24.13 4.71
N LYS A 384 -17.32 24.70 5.82
CA LYS A 384 -16.97 26.11 5.93
C LYS A 384 -15.73 26.28 6.79
N SER A 385 -14.77 27.06 6.29
CA SER A 385 -13.55 27.41 7.03
C SER A 385 -13.85 28.46 8.10
N ALA A 386 -13.14 28.37 9.21
CA ALA A 386 -13.21 29.31 10.32
C ALA A 386 -11.81 29.60 10.87
N ASN A 387 -11.49 30.88 11.04
CA ASN A 387 -10.20 31.34 11.57
C ASN A 387 -10.27 31.74 13.05
N ASN A 388 -11.46 31.66 13.65
CA ASN A 388 -11.70 31.91 15.06
C ASN A 388 -12.94 31.14 15.54
N MET A 389 -13.15 31.12 16.86
CA MET A 389 -14.26 30.39 17.48
C MET A 389 -15.64 30.86 16.99
N GLN A 390 -15.82 32.16 16.77
CA GLN A 390 -17.11 32.73 16.36
C GLN A 390 -17.51 32.22 14.96
N GLU A 391 -16.58 32.28 14.01
CA GLU A 391 -16.77 31.74 12.66
C GLU A 391 -17.06 30.23 12.68
N ALA A 392 -16.40 29.47 13.57
CA ALA A 392 -16.61 28.02 13.68
C ALA A 392 -18.01 27.68 14.20
N LEU A 393 -18.51 28.44 15.17
CA LEU A 393 -19.86 28.29 15.70
C LEU A 393 -20.93 28.65 14.66
N GLU A 394 -20.72 29.75 13.92
CA GLU A 394 -21.61 30.15 12.81
C GLU A 394 -21.63 29.10 11.69
N ALA A 395 -20.47 28.48 11.39
CA ALA A 395 -20.39 27.37 10.46
C ALA A 395 -21.15 26.13 10.98
N GLY A 396 -20.98 25.77 12.25
CA GLY A 396 -21.70 24.64 12.87
C GLY A 396 -23.22 24.84 12.85
N ASP A 397 -23.69 26.03 13.21
CA ASP A 397 -25.13 26.36 13.21
C ASP A 397 -25.70 26.43 11.79
N GLY A 398 -24.91 26.90 10.80
CA GLY A 398 -25.32 26.98 9.40
C GLY A 398 -25.37 25.62 8.67
N ILE A 399 -24.45 24.70 9.00
CA ILE A 399 -24.40 23.35 8.41
C ILE A 399 -25.40 22.41 9.11
N GLY A 400 -25.54 22.56 10.43
CA GLY A 400 -26.34 21.69 11.29
C GLY A 400 -25.53 20.52 11.88
N TYR A 401 -25.74 20.25 13.17
CA TYR A 401 -25.09 19.16 13.91
C TYR A 401 -25.71 17.79 13.57
N PRO A 402 -24.94 16.68 13.63
CA PRO A 402 -23.51 16.62 13.99
C PRO A 402 -22.57 17.13 12.88
N VAL A 403 -21.47 17.76 13.30
CA VAL A 403 -20.41 18.26 12.42
C VAL A 403 -19.07 17.61 12.76
N ILE A 404 -18.12 17.66 11.84
CA ILE A 404 -16.71 17.35 12.07
C ILE A 404 -15.89 18.64 12.00
N CYS A 405 -15.06 18.86 13.01
CA CYS A 405 -14.04 19.92 13.02
C CYS A 405 -12.71 19.29 12.58
N ARG A 406 -11.97 19.93 11.68
CA ARG A 406 -10.62 19.51 11.23
C ARG A 406 -9.68 20.70 11.20
N ALA A 407 -8.42 20.53 11.59
CA ALA A 407 -7.41 21.57 11.41
C ALA A 407 -6.96 21.65 9.94
N ALA A 408 -6.83 22.87 9.39
CA ALA A 408 -6.30 23.07 8.04
C ALA A 408 -4.77 22.87 7.99
N TYR A 409 -4.23 22.54 6.80
CA TYR A 409 -2.80 22.29 6.55
C TYR A 409 -2.16 21.21 7.44
N ALA A 410 -2.97 20.26 7.89
CA ALA A 410 -2.54 19.18 8.78
C ALA A 410 -2.84 17.82 8.14
N LEU A 411 -1.90 16.88 8.27
CA LEU A 411 -2.04 15.50 7.78
C LEU A 411 -2.63 14.58 8.84
N GLY A 412 -3.24 13.47 8.41
CA GLY A 412 -3.63 12.38 9.30
C GLY A 412 -4.64 12.81 10.37
N GLY A 413 -5.49 13.80 10.05
CA GLY A 413 -6.51 14.36 10.94
C GLY A 413 -5.99 14.96 12.24
N LEU A 414 -4.78 15.52 12.29
CA LEU A 414 -4.30 16.16 13.52
C LEU A 414 -5.28 17.28 13.95
N GLY A 415 -5.78 17.21 15.19
CA GLY A 415 -6.74 18.18 15.71
C GLY A 415 -8.17 18.03 15.19
N SER A 416 -8.53 16.93 14.53
CA SER A 416 -9.90 16.69 14.07
C SER A 416 -10.76 15.92 15.08
N GLY A 417 -12.08 16.10 15.01
CA GLY A 417 -13.04 15.38 15.84
C GLY A 417 -14.49 15.71 15.49
N PHE A 418 -15.42 14.88 15.99
CA PHE A 418 -16.86 15.03 15.78
C PHE A 418 -17.49 15.82 16.94
N ALA A 419 -18.39 16.74 16.61
CA ALA A 419 -19.22 17.46 17.54
C ALA A 419 -20.69 17.21 17.22
N ASP A 420 -21.41 16.62 18.17
CA ASP A 420 -22.85 16.41 18.10
C ASP A 420 -23.63 17.67 18.54
N ASN A 421 -22.94 18.63 19.15
CA ASN A 421 -23.53 19.88 19.63
C ASN A 421 -22.47 20.99 19.75
N LYS A 422 -22.96 22.20 20.08
CA LYS A 422 -22.18 23.43 20.21
C LYS A 422 -21.06 23.35 21.25
N GLU A 423 -21.30 22.72 22.39
CA GLU A 423 -20.34 22.62 23.50
C GLU A 423 -19.14 21.76 23.09
N GLN A 424 -19.41 20.60 22.46
CA GLN A 424 -18.37 19.74 21.92
C GLN A 424 -17.56 20.43 20.81
N LEU A 425 -18.21 21.25 19.98
CA LEU A 425 -17.52 22.00 18.94
C LEU A 425 -16.53 23.02 19.50
N ILE A 426 -16.88 23.70 20.60
CA ILE A 426 -15.99 24.65 21.30
C ILE A 426 -14.75 23.93 21.82
N ASP A 427 -14.92 22.78 22.48
CA ASP A 427 -13.80 22.01 23.02
C ASP A 427 -12.85 21.52 21.92
N LEU A 428 -13.40 21.10 20.78
CA LEU A 428 -12.60 20.70 19.62
C LEU A 428 -11.87 21.88 18.99
N CYS A 429 -12.55 23.00 18.77
CA CYS A 429 -11.95 24.19 18.17
C CYS A 429 -10.82 24.76 19.05
N ASN A 430 -10.96 24.75 20.37
CA ASN A 430 -9.89 25.17 21.29
C ASN A 430 -8.61 24.33 21.11
N LYS A 431 -8.76 23.02 20.88
CA LYS A 431 -7.62 22.12 20.61
C LYS A 431 -7.07 22.34 19.20
N ALA A 432 -7.94 22.48 18.21
CA ALA A 432 -7.55 22.63 16.80
C ALA A 432 -6.85 23.97 16.53
N PHE A 433 -7.31 25.07 17.11
CA PHE A 433 -6.67 26.39 16.96
C PHE A 433 -5.29 26.49 17.63
N ALA A 434 -4.98 25.59 18.58
CA ALA A 434 -3.65 25.52 19.18
C ALA A 434 -2.59 24.98 18.19
N VAL A 435 -3.02 24.22 17.17
CA VAL A 435 -2.12 23.59 16.19
C VAL A 435 -2.23 24.17 14.79
N SER A 436 -3.36 24.81 14.44
CA SER A 436 -3.55 25.45 13.13
C SER A 436 -4.29 26.78 13.27
N PRO A 437 -3.92 27.83 12.51
CA PRO A 437 -4.64 29.11 12.53
C PRO A 437 -6.05 29.04 11.94
N GLN A 438 -6.41 27.93 11.29
CA GLN A 438 -7.69 27.75 10.62
C GLN A 438 -8.24 26.33 10.88
N VAL A 439 -9.56 26.24 11.07
CA VAL A 439 -10.30 24.97 11.17
C VAL A 439 -11.38 24.91 10.08
N LEU A 440 -11.76 23.69 9.71
CA LEU A 440 -12.85 23.40 8.80
C LEU A 440 -13.98 22.72 9.58
N ILE A 441 -15.18 23.28 9.50
CA ILE A 441 -16.40 22.66 10.05
C ILE A 441 -17.18 22.07 8.89
N GLU A 442 -17.47 20.78 8.92
CA GLU A 442 -18.10 20.03 7.82
C GLU A 442 -19.24 19.15 8.35
N LYS A 443 -20.25 18.89 7.50
CA LYS A 443 -21.35 17.97 7.82
C LYS A 443 -20.81 16.59 8.16
N SER A 444 -21.24 16.01 9.29
CA SER A 444 -20.86 14.65 9.64
C SER A 444 -21.56 13.63 8.73
N MET A 445 -20.76 12.74 8.13
CA MET A 445 -21.23 11.56 7.38
C MET A 445 -20.88 10.27 8.13
N LYS A 446 -20.80 10.34 9.47
CA LYS A 446 -20.41 9.21 10.33
C LYS A 446 -21.30 7.99 10.05
N GLY A 447 -20.68 6.83 9.82
CA GLY A 447 -21.40 5.60 9.50
C GLY A 447 -21.63 5.35 8.00
N TRP A 448 -21.26 6.28 7.11
CA TRP A 448 -21.26 6.04 5.67
C TRP A 448 -20.11 5.11 5.27
N LYS A 449 -20.23 4.47 4.10
CA LYS A 449 -19.13 3.68 3.53
C LYS A 449 -18.01 4.63 3.11
N GLU A 450 -16.77 4.30 3.44
CA GLU A 450 -15.61 5.05 2.98
C GLU A 450 -14.90 4.22 1.89
N VAL A 451 -14.74 4.82 0.71
CA VAL A 451 -14.21 4.16 -0.48
C VAL A 451 -13.11 5.01 -1.09
N GLU A 452 -12.00 4.40 -1.48
CA GLU A 452 -10.85 5.10 -2.07
C GLU A 452 -10.56 4.57 -3.48
N TYR A 453 -10.07 5.44 -4.36
CA TYR A 453 -9.57 5.08 -5.68
C TYR A 453 -8.17 5.65 -5.89
N GLU A 454 -7.28 4.81 -6.41
CA GLU A 454 -5.98 5.22 -6.94
C GLU A 454 -6.13 5.50 -8.44
N VAL A 455 -5.88 6.74 -8.83
CA VAL A 455 -6.09 7.22 -10.19
C VAL A 455 -4.75 7.62 -10.79
N VAL A 456 -4.52 7.23 -12.03
CA VAL A 456 -3.33 7.60 -12.79
C VAL A 456 -3.73 8.36 -14.03
N ARG A 457 -3.10 9.50 -14.26
CA ARG A 457 -3.35 10.36 -15.43
C ARG A 457 -2.04 10.81 -16.06
N ASP A 458 -1.92 10.69 -17.37
CA ASP A 458 -0.78 11.21 -18.13
C ASP A 458 -1.01 12.60 -18.71
N ALA A 459 0.04 13.19 -19.27
CA ALA A 459 -0.03 14.50 -19.92
C ALA A 459 -0.88 14.51 -21.22
N HIS A 460 -1.16 13.33 -21.79
CA HIS A 460 -2.00 13.14 -22.98
C HIS A 460 -3.47 12.85 -22.64
N ASP A 461 -3.84 13.00 -21.37
CA ASP A 461 -5.20 12.88 -20.86
C ASP A 461 -5.80 11.46 -20.91
N ASN A 462 -4.94 10.45 -21.00
CA ASN A 462 -5.27 9.09 -20.62
C ASN A 462 -5.41 9.04 -19.09
N CYS A 463 -6.51 8.48 -18.59
CA CYS A 463 -6.83 8.50 -17.16
C CYS A 463 -7.50 7.18 -16.79
N ILE A 464 -6.93 6.46 -15.82
CA ILE A 464 -7.34 5.11 -15.41
C ILE A 464 -7.44 5.02 -13.89
N THR A 465 -8.26 4.11 -13.38
CA THR A 465 -8.33 3.79 -11.94
C THR A 465 -7.66 2.44 -11.66
N VAL A 466 -6.48 2.48 -11.04
CA VAL A 466 -5.61 1.31 -10.86
C VAL A 466 -6.05 0.43 -9.70
N CYS A 467 -6.62 1.00 -8.65
CA CYS A 467 -7.08 0.25 -7.50
C CYS A 467 -8.27 0.93 -6.87
N ASN A 468 -9.19 0.14 -6.31
CA ASN A 468 -10.26 0.62 -5.44
C ASN A 468 -10.21 -0.13 -4.11
N MET A 469 -10.44 0.61 -3.03
CA MET A 469 -10.36 0.12 -1.67
C MET A 469 -11.66 0.45 -0.93
N GLU A 470 -12.14 -0.47 -0.11
CA GLU A 470 -13.28 -0.27 0.77
C GLU A 470 -12.83 -0.41 2.22
N ASN A 471 -13.13 0.61 3.04
CA ASN A 471 -12.88 0.53 4.46
C ASN A 471 -13.91 -0.41 5.10
N PHE A 472 -13.41 -1.37 5.86
CA PHE A 472 -14.24 -2.23 6.70
C PHE A 472 -14.89 -1.41 7.82
N ASP A 473 -14.10 -0.52 8.43
CA ASP A 473 -14.60 0.47 9.36
C ASP A 473 -15.31 1.61 8.60
N PRO A 474 -16.53 2.00 8.98
CA PRO A 474 -17.25 3.09 8.30
C PRO A 474 -16.63 4.45 8.64
N LEU A 475 -17.01 5.47 7.86
CA LEU A 475 -16.49 6.83 8.01
C LEU A 475 -16.62 7.32 9.46
N GLY A 476 -15.51 7.82 9.99
CA GLY A 476 -15.36 8.21 11.39
C GLY A 476 -14.00 7.81 11.96
N ILE A 477 -13.39 6.77 11.39
CA ILE A 477 -12.03 6.32 11.65
C ILE A 477 -11.20 6.64 10.41
N HIS A 478 -10.04 7.27 10.60
CA HIS A 478 -9.16 7.64 9.50
C HIS A 478 -8.74 6.41 8.69
N THR A 479 -8.71 6.47 7.36
CA THR A 479 -8.28 5.39 6.45
C THR A 479 -6.99 4.66 6.90
N GLY A 480 -5.96 5.44 7.26
CA GLY A 480 -4.71 4.93 7.86
C GLY A 480 -4.87 4.06 9.12
N ASP A 481 -5.90 4.28 9.94
CA ASP A 481 -6.27 3.51 11.14
C ASP A 481 -7.47 2.56 10.91
N SER A 482 -8.00 2.48 9.69
CA SER A 482 -9.06 1.55 9.32
C SER A 482 -8.49 0.22 8.83
N VAL A 483 -9.26 -0.84 9.04
CA VAL A 483 -9.12 -2.08 8.26
C VAL A 483 -9.62 -1.79 6.84
N VAL A 484 -8.85 -2.20 5.83
CA VAL A 484 -9.14 -1.88 4.41
C VAL A 484 -9.12 -3.15 3.57
N VAL A 485 -10.03 -3.25 2.61
CA VAL A 485 -10.17 -4.40 1.70
C VAL A 485 -10.02 -3.94 0.25
N ALA A 486 -9.25 -4.68 -0.55
CA ALA A 486 -9.13 -4.46 -1.99
C ALA A 486 -9.35 -5.77 -2.77
N PRO A 487 -10.15 -5.77 -3.86
CA PRO A 487 -11.01 -4.66 -4.29
C PRO A 487 -12.19 -4.45 -3.31
N SER A 488 -12.96 -3.37 -3.49
CA SER A 488 -14.25 -3.19 -2.78
C SER A 488 -15.18 -4.39 -2.99
N GLN A 489 -15.90 -4.80 -1.95
CA GLN A 489 -16.72 -6.02 -1.91
C GLN A 489 -18.22 -5.74 -1.95
N THR A 490 -18.67 -4.57 -1.51
CA THR A 490 -20.10 -4.30 -1.26
C THR A 490 -20.72 -3.24 -2.18
N LEU A 491 -20.02 -2.87 -3.26
CA LEU A 491 -20.50 -1.93 -4.28
C LEU A 491 -21.17 -2.68 -5.43
N SER A 492 -22.30 -2.14 -5.91
CA SER A 492 -22.86 -2.58 -7.20
C SER A 492 -22.03 -2.02 -8.37
N ASP A 493 -22.17 -2.59 -9.58
CA ASP A 493 -21.53 -2.06 -10.80
C ASP A 493 -21.90 -0.59 -11.06
N GLU A 494 -23.12 -0.19 -10.71
CA GLU A 494 -23.58 1.19 -10.83
C GLU A 494 -22.85 2.10 -9.84
N ASP A 495 -22.77 1.71 -8.56
CA ASP A 495 -22.11 2.52 -7.53
C ASP A 495 -20.61 2.62 -7.79
N TYR A 496 -19.98 1.51 -8.20
CA TYR A 496 -18.57 1.47 -8.60
C TYR A 496 -18.31 2.43 -9.77
N ASN A 497 -19.04 2.31 -10.87
CA ASN A 497 -18.80 3.14 -12.05
C ASN A 497 -19.22 4.60 -11.86
N MET A 498 -20.18 4.88 -10.97
CA MET A 498 -20.52 6.25 -10.55
C MET A 498 -19.32 6.92 -9.86
N LEU A 499 -18.72 6.24 -8.87
CA LEU A 499 -17.54 6.75 -8.16
C LEU A 499 -16.32 6.83 -9.11
N ARG A 500 -16.04 5.77 -9.88
CA ARG A 500 -14.95 5.73 -10.87
C ARG A 500 -15.06 6.86 -11.90
N THR A 501 -16.23 7.07 -12.50
CA THR A 501 -16.45 8.13 -13.50
C THR A 501 -16.24 9.51 -12.86
N THR A 502 -16.68 9.68 -11.62
CA THR A 502 -16.45 10.91 -10.86
C THR A 502 -14.96 11.13 -10.60
N ALA A 503 -14.21 10.09 -10.22
CA ALA A 503 -12.76 10.14 -10.03
C ALA A 503 -12.08 10.64 -11.30
N VAL A 504 -12.32 9.99 -12.45
CA VAL A 504 -11.74 10.38 -13.73
C VAL A 504 -12.08 11.83 -14.11
N LYS A 505 -13.32 12.28 -13.86
CA LYS A 505 -13.76 13.66 -14.11
C LYS A 505 -13.01 14.67 -13.23
N VAL A 506 -12.93 14.40 -11.93
CA VAL A 506 -12.29 15.27 -10.93
C VAL A 506 -10.78 15.40 -11.19
N ILE A 507 -10.09 14.27 -11.37
CA ILE A 507 -8.64 14.25 -11.58
C ILE A 507 -8.25 14.92 -12.90
N ARG A 508 -9.06 14.77 -13.95
CA ARG A 508 -8.89 15.51 -15.21
C ARG A 508 -9.08 17.02 -15.03
N HIS A 509 -10.08 17.45 -14.26
CA HIS A 509 -10.33 18.87 -13.99
C HIS A 509 -9.19 19.53 -13.20
N LEU A 510 -8.68 18.83 -12.18
CA LEU A 510 -7.57 19.31 -11.35
C LEU A 510 -6.23 19.39 -12.10
N GLY A 511 -6.10 18.68 -13.23
CA GLY A 511 -4.88 18.71 -14.05
C GLY A 511 -3.73 17.88 -13.49
N VAL A 512 -4.04 16.82 -12.73
CA VAL A 512 -3.03 15.88 -12.19
C VAL A 512 -2.26 15.21 -13.34
N VAL A 513 -0.94 15.08 -13.17
CA VAL A 513 -0.05 14.33 -14.08
C VAL A 513 0.85 13.43 -13.25
N GLY A 514 0.60 12.12 -13.31
CA GLY A 514 1.17 11.13 -12.40
C GLY A 514 0.05 10.34 -11.74
N GLU A 515 0.15 10.20 -10.42
CA GLU A 515 -0.80 9.46 -9.58
C GLU A 515 -1.47 10.40 -8.58
N CYS A 516 -2.68 10.02 -8.15
CA CYS A 516 -3.37 10.58 -7.00
C CYS A 516 -4.37 9.59 -6.38
N ASN A 517 -4.63 9.79 -5.09
CA ASN A 517 -5.68 9.11 -4.33
C ASN A 517 -6.91 10.02 -4.19
N ILE A 518 -8.13 9.48 -4.36
CA ILE A 518 -9.40 10.17 -4.11
C ILE A 518 -10.27 9.35 -3.17
N GLN A 519 -10.90 10.01 -2.20
CA GLN A 519 -11.71 9.37 -1.16
C GLN A 519 -13.16 9.84 -1.20
N TYR A 520 -14.08 8.90 -0.95
CA TYR A 520 -15.52 9.09 -0.99
C TYR A 520 -16.18 8.65 0.30
N ALA A 521 -17.21 9.38 0.71
CA ALA A 521 -18.26 8.89 1.60
C ALA A 521 -19.47 8.51 0.75
N LEU A 522 -19.89 7.24 0.78
CA LEU A 522 -21.08 6.73 0.10
C LEU A 522 -22.15 6.32 1.11
N ASN A 523 -23.36 6.86 0.94
CA ASN A 523 -24.50 6.53 1.77
C ASN A 523 -24.87 5.04 1.60
N PRO A 524 -24.97 4.24 2.68
CA PRO A 524 -25.24 2.80 2.56
C PRO A 524 -26.67 2.46 2.09
N GLU A 525 -27.60 3.43 2.11
CA GLU A 525 -29.02 3.23 1.79
C GLU A 525 -29.45 3.94 0.49
N SER A 526 -28.57 4.71 -0.13
CA SER A 526 -28.85 5.44 -1.37
C SER A 526 -27.61 5.61 -2.25
N ARG A 527 -27.72 6.35 -3.35
CA ARG A 527 -26.56 6.71 -4.21
C ARG A 527 -26.01 8.10 -3.90
N GLU A 528 -26.43 8.69 -2.79
CA GLU A 528 -25.84 9.94 -2.31
C GLU A 528 -24.39 9.68 -1.89
N PHE A 529 -23.46 10.45 -2.43
CA PHE A 529 -22.05 10.37 -2.07
C PHE A 529 -21.42 11.75 -2.08
N CYS A 530 -20.32 11.91 -1.35
CA CYS A 530 -19.51 13.11 -1.36
C CYS A 530 -18.03 12.75 -1.52
N ILE A 531 -17.28 13.61 -2.20
CA ILE A 531 -15.83 13.58 -2.22
C ILE A 531 -15.33 14.17 -0.90
N ILE A 532 -14.49 13.41 -0.20
CA ILE A 532 -13.89 13.80 1.07
C ILE A 532 -12.59 14.58 0.80
N GLU A 533 -11.70 14.02 0.00
CA GLU A 533 -10.40 14.61 -0.34
C GLU A 533 -9.78 14.01 -1.60
N VAL A 534 -8.80 14.73 -2.15
CA VAL A 534 -7.89 14.26 -3.19
C VAL A 534 -6.46 14.52 -2.73
N ASN A 535 -5.61 13.49 -2.74
CA ASN A 535 -4.20 13.59 -2.45
C ASN A 535 -3.41 13.51 -3.77
N ALA A 536 -2.93 14.66 -4.28
CA ALA A 536 -2.22 14.76 -5.55
C ALA A 536 -0.72 14.40 -5.45
N ARG A 537 -0.43 13.31 -4.75
CA ARG A 537 0.92 12.77 -4.50
C ARG A 537 0.83 11.29 -4.16
N LEU A 538 1.99 10.63 -4.19
CA LEU A 538 2.12 9.30 -3.64
C LEU A 538 1.75 9.32 -2.15
N SER A 539 1.15 8.24 -1.71
CA SER A 539 0.52 8.08 -0.40
C SER A 539 0.70 6.65 0.14
N ARG A 540 0.30 6.41 1.38
CA ARG A 540 0.26 5.05 1.91
C ARG A 540 -0.72 4.17 1.13
N SER A 541 -1.90 4.71 0.78
CA SER A 541 -2.88 4.06 -0.07
C SER A 541 -2.27 3.65 -1.42
N SER A 542 -1.43 4.50 -2.02
CA SER A 542 -0.73 4.17 -3.28
C SER A 542 0.29 3.04 -3.13
N ALA A 543 1.01 2.96 -2.01
CA ALA A 543 1.93 1.85 -1.73
C ALA A 543 1.16 0.55 -1.52
N LEU A 544 0.11 0.58 -0.69
CA LEU A 544 -0.80 -0.55 -0.48
C LEU A 544 -1.40 -1.03 -1.81
N ALA A 545 -1.92 -0.13 -2.63
CA ALA A 545 -2.47 -0.45 -3.94
C ALA A 545 -1.43 -1.04 -4.90
N SER A 546 -0.19 -0.53 -4.88
CA SER A 546 0.89 -1.10 -5.70
C SER A 546 1.19 -2.54 -5.31
N LYS A 547 1.21 -2.85 -4.01
CA LYS A 547 1.40 -4.22 -3.52
C LYS A 547 0.16 -5.09 -3.74
N ALA A 548 -1.03 -4.54 -3.58
CA ALA A 548 -2.29 -5.27 -3.75
C ALA A 548 -2.51 -5.70 -5.21
N THR A 549 -2.17 -4.83 -6.15
CA THR A 549 -2.44 -5.05 -7.58
C THR A 549 -1.26 -5.62 -8.35
N GLY A 550 -0.02 -5.42 -7.86
CA GLY A 550 1.22 -5.64 -8.62
C GLY A 550 1.57 -4.50 -9.59
N TYR A 551 0.74 -3.46 -9.68
CA TYR A 551 0.95 -2.29 -10.54
C TYR A 551 1.89 -1.28 -9.86
N PRO A 552 3.08 -0.96 -10.41
CA PRO A 552 4.06 -0.12 -9.73
C PRO A 552 3.75 1.38 -9.88
N LEU A 553 2.77 1.90 -9.11
CA LEU A 553 2.25 3.27 -9.25
C LEU A 553 3.34 4.34 -9.25
N ALA A 554 4.28 4.28 -8.31
CA ALA A 554 5.36 5.27 -8.21
C ALA A 554 6.31 5.25 -9.42
N PHE A 555 6.61 4.06 -9.95
CA PHE A 555 7.45 3.93 -11.15
C PHE A 555 6.75 4.52 -12.38
N VAL A 556 5.46 4.19 -12.57
CA VAL A 556 4.66 4.72 -13.67
C VAL A 556 4.52 6.24 -13.53
N ALA A 557 4.14 6.75 -12.34
CA ALA A 557 4.00 8.18 -12.08
C ALA A 557 5.28 8.98 -12.39
N ALA A 558 6.46 8.42 -12.13
CA ALA A 558 7.72 9.05 -12.50
C ALA A 558 7.87 9.16 -14.03
N LYS A 559 7.61 8.11 -14.80
CA LYS A 559 7.62 8.16 -16.27
C LYS A 559 6.58 9.16 -16.81
N LEU A 560 5.39 9.20 -16.22
CA LEU A 560 4.35 10.17 -16.60
C LEU A 560 4.77 11.62 -16.34
N GLY A 561 5.53 11.88 -15.28
CA GLY A 561 6.10 13.20 -15.01
C GLY A 561 7.10 13.69 -16.06
N LEU A 562 7.61 12.80 -16.91
CA LEU A 562 8.41 13.10 -18.10
C LEU A 562 7.56 13.26 -19.37
N ASN A 563 6.23 13.28 -19.25
CA ASN A 563 5.26 13.28 -20.35
C ASN A 563 5.30 12.02 -21.24
N ILE A 564 5.79 10.88 -20.73
CA ILE A 564 5.67 9.60 -21.46
C ILE A 564 4.21 9.13 -21.35
N PRO A 565 3.51 8.82 -22.46
CA PRO A 565 2.12 8.35 -22.41
C PRO A 565 1.95 6.99 -21.72
N LEU A 566 0.83 6.79 -21.03
CA LEU A 566 0.49 5.53 -20.33
C LEU A 566 0.53 4.30 -21.25
N ASN A 567 0.05 4.43 -22.49
CA ASN A 567 0.02 3.35 -23.48
C ASN A 567 1.39 3.08 -24.13
N GLU A 568 2.40 3.92 -23.89
CA GLU A 568 3.78 3.71 -24.33
C GLU A 568 4.67 3.13 -23.19
N ILE A 569 4.19 3.17 -21.94
CA ILE A 569 4.86 2.52 -20.80
C ILE A 569 4.51 1.04 -20.79
N LYS A 570 5.53 0.19 -20.65
CA LYS A 570 5.39 -1.27 -20.61
C LYS A 570 4.99 -1.74 -19.21
N ASN A 571 4.05 -2.70 -19.12
CA ASN A 571 3.77 -3.41 -17.88
C ASN A 571 4.96 -4.33 -17.53
N THR A 572 5.60 -4.09 -16.40
CA THR A 572 6.77 -4.85 -15.92
C THR A 572 6.44 -6.29 -15.51
N VAL A 573 5.20 -6.55 -15.10
CA VAL A 573 4.72 -7.87 -14.66
C VAL A 573 4.49 -8.81 -15.84
N THR A 574 3.71 -8.38 -16.84
CA THR A 574 3.38 -9.21 -18.01
C THR A 574 4.42 -9.09 -19.13
N LYS A 575 5.19 -7.99 -19.20
CA LYS A 575 6.18 -7.70 -20.26
C LYS A 575 5.65 -7.76 -21.70
N VAL A 576 4.34 -7.88 -21.91
CA VAL A 576 3.71 -7.95 -23.23
C VAL A 576 2.54 -6.98 -23.37
N THR A 577 2.07 -6.40 -22.25
CA THR A 577 1.01 -5.38 -22.24
C THR A 577 1.57 -4.00 -21.90
N CYS A 578 0.78 -2.95 -22.14
CA CYS A 578 1.09 -1.59 -21.69
C CYS A 578 0.64 -1.35 -20.24
N ALA A 579 1.03 -0.21 -19.67
CA ALA A 579 0.61 0.23 -18.33
C ALA A 579 -0.77 0.93 -18.34
N CYS A 580 -1.36 1.18 -19.51
CA CYS A 580 -2.67 1.79 -19.64
C CYS A 580 -3.79 0.76 -19.45
N PHE A 581 -3.97 0.20 -18.27
CA PHE A 581 -5.05 -0.75 -17.97
C PHE A 581 -5.47 -0.66 -16.50
N GLU A 582 -6.64 -1.19 -16.18
CA GLU A 582 -7.11 -1.31 -14.79
C GLU A 582 -6.88 -2.75 -14.29
N PRO A 583 -6.06 -2.96 -13.25
CA PRO A 583 -5.81 -4.29 -12.72
C PRO A 583 -7.07 -5.09 -12.37
N SER A 584 -7.03 -6.38 -12.66
CA SER A 584 -8.04 -7.36 -12.24
C SER A 584 -7.45 -8.29 -11.20
N LEU A 585 -8.14 -8.44 -10.07
CA LEU A 585 -7.71 -9.24 -8.92
C LEU A 585 -8.62 -10.46 -8.79
N ASP A 586 -8.05 -11.67 -8.87
CA ASP A 586 -8.73 -12.95 -8.63
C ASP A 586 -8.50 -13.48 -7.19
N TYR A 587 -8.17 -12.54 -6.30
CA TYR A 587 -7.95 -12.66 -4.87
C TYR A 587 -8.45 -11.40 -4.14
N VAL A 588 -8.47 -11.46 -2.81
CA VAL A 588 -8.82 -10.37 -1.91
C VAL A 588 -7.62 -10.05 -1.03
N VAL A 589 -7.36 -8.75 -0.89
CA VAL A 589 -6.34 -8.19 -0.03
C VAL A 589 -7.00 -7.57 1.19
N VAL A 590 -6.44 -7.80 2.38
CA VAL A 590 -6.87 -7.15 3.62
C VAL A 590 -5.67 -6.47 4.27
N LYS A 591 -5.82 -5.18 4.56
CA LYS A 591 -4.88 -4.39 5.34
C LYS A 591 -5.42 -4.15 6.75
N ILE A 592 -4.56 -4.30 7.76
CA ILE A 592 -4.85 -3.93 9.15
C ILE A 592 -3.74 -3.02 9.69
N PRO A 593 -4.07 -1.90 10.36
CA PRO A 593 -3.06 -1.05 11.00
C PRO A 593 -2.43 -1.73 12.24
N ARG A 594 -1.25 -1.26 12.62
CA ARG A 594 -0.54 -1.65 13.84
C ARG A 594 -0.46 -0.46 14.80
N TRP A 595 -0.82 -0.67 16.06
CA TRP A 595 -0.80 0.35 17.11
C TRP A 595 0.11 -0.03 18.28
N ASP A 596 0.85 0.94 18.83
CA ASP A 596 1.67 0.78 20.04
C ASP A 596 1.17 1.66 21.21
N LEU A 597 -0.13 1.95 21.27
CA LEU A 597 -0.72 2.91 22.21
C LEU A 597 -0.48 2.56 23.68
N LYS A 598 -0.31 1.27 24.02
CA LYS A 598 -0.02 0.80 25.39
C LYS A 598 1.28 1.36 25.96
N LYS A 599 2.22 1.80 25.13
CA LYS A 599 3.47 2.46 25.55
C LYS A 599 3.26 3.87 26.11
N PHE A 600 2.08 4.45 25.89
CA PHE A 600 1.77 5.83 26.25
C PHE A 600 0.58 5.87 27.21
N THR A 601 0.86 5.81 28.52
CA THR A 601 -0.15 5.65 29.59
C THR A 601 -1.27 6.70 29.61
N ARG A 602 -0.98 7.92 29.14
CA ARG A 602 -1.93 9.05 29.09
C ARG A 602 -2.61 9.24 27.73
N VAL A 603 -2.26 8.43 26.73
CA VAL A 603 -2.84 8.53 25.38
C VAL A 603 -4.08 7.65 25.32
N SER A 604 -5.16 8.21 24.77
CA SER A 604 -6.40 7.46 24.55
C SER A 604 -6.22 6.38 23.48
N THR A 605 -6.71 5.18 23.78
CA THR A 605 -6.80 4.03 22.84
C THR A 605 -7.92 4.15 21.82
N LEU A 606 -8.80 5.15 21.96
CA LEU A 606 -9.92 5.37 21.05
C LEU A 606 -9.43 5.84 19.67
N LEU A 607 -10.03 5.30 18.63
CA LEU A 607 -9.77 5.65 17.25
C LEU A 607 -10.79 6.68 16.75
N GLY A 608 -10.38 7.48 15.78
CA GLY A 608 -11.21 8.53 15.19
C GLY A 608 -10.59 9.04 13.90
N SER A 609 -10.90 10.28 13.55
CA SER A 609 -10.39 10.90 12.32
C SER A 609 -8.90 11.26 12.37
N SER A 610 -8.22 11.15 13.51
CA SER A 610 -6.78 11.33 13.63
C SER A 610 -6.04 10.00 13.70
N MET A 611 -5.09 9.80 12.80
CA MET A 611 -4.31 8.58 12.69
C MET A 611 -3.33 8.41 13.86
N LYS A 612 -3.29 7.20 14.45
CA LYS A 612 -2.41 6.83 15.56
C LYS A 612 -1.58 5.58 15.32
N SER A 613 -1.84 4.82 14.25
CA SER A 613 -1.07 3.63 13.91
C SER A 613 0.40 3.96 13.58
N VAL A 614 1.30 3.01 13.85
CA VAL A 614 2.75 3.14 13.66
C VAL A 614 3.27 2.31 12.48
N GLY A 615 2.39 1.55 11.84
CA GLY A 615 2.67 0.73 10.65
C GLY A 615 1.42 -0.03 10.24
N GLU A 616 1.55 -0.90 9.25
CA GLU A 616 0.44 -1.71 8.75
C GLU A 616 0.90 -3.07 8.18
N VAL A 617 -0.07 -3.98 8.06
CA VAL A 617 0.11 -5.29 7.44
C VAL A 617 -0.81 -5.43 6.26
N MET A 618 -0.41 -6.24 5.29
CA MET A 618 -1.25 -6.67 4.19
C MET A 618 -1.27 -8.20 4.16
N ALA A 619 -2.42 -8.80 3.88
CA ALA A 619 -2.54 -10.23 3.66
C ALA A 619 -3.43 -10.54 2.47
N ILE A 620 -3.14 -11.66 1.81
CA ILE A 620 -3.77 -12.06 0.56
C ILE A 620 -4.40 -13.45 0.73
N GLY A 621 -5.64 -13.58 0.28
CA GLY A 621 -6.38 -14.84 0.23
C GLY A 621 -7.41 -14.82 -0.90
N ARG A 622 -7.93 -15.98 -1.30
CA ARG A 622 -9.00 -16.02 -2.33
C ARG A 622 -10.41 -16.00 -1.72
N THR A 623 -10.48 -15.90 -0.41
CA THR A 623 -11.68 -15.61 0.37
C THR A 623 -11.36 -14.48 1.35
N PHE A 624 -12.37 -13.69 1.71
CA PHE A 624 -12.21 -12.67 2.74
C PHE A 624 -11.80 -13.30 4.07
N GLU A 625 -12.39 -14.45 4.40
CA GLU A 625 -12.11 -15.25 5.60
C GLU A 625 -10.62 -15.65 5.71
N GLU A 626 -10.03 -16.12 4.60
CA GLU A 626 -8.60 -16.46 4.55
C GLU A 626 -7.72 -15.22 4.76
N ALA A 627 -8.03 -14.14 4.04
CA ALA A 627 -7.24 -12.91 4.07
C ALA A 627 -7.29 -12.21 5.45
N ILE A 628 -8.48 -12.06 6.05
CA ILE A 628 -8.63 -11.39 7.35
C ILE A 628 -7.93 -12.14 8.48
N GLN A 629 -7.98 -13.48 8.50
CA GLN A 629 -7.29 -14.27 9.53
C GLN A 629 -5.76 -14.16 9.41
N LYS A 630 -5.22 -14.19 8.18
CA LYS A 630 -3.79 -13.93 7.94
C LYS A 630 -3.38 -12.51 8.33
N ALA A 631 -4.22 -11.52 8.05
CA ALA A 631 -3.94 -10.13 8.42
C ALA A 631 -3.90 -9.97 9.95
N ILE A 632 -4.86 -10.54 10.69
CA ILE A 632 -4.89 -10.49 12.16
C ILE A 632 -3.60 -11.07 12.78
N ARG A 633 -3.13 -12.21 12.27
CA ARG A 633 -1.86 -12.83 12.70
C ARG A 633 -0.62 -11.99 12.40
N SER A 634 -0.68 -11.22 11.32
CA SER A 634 0.45 -10.37 10.90
C SER A 634 0.65 -9.17 11.83
N VAL A 635 -0.43 -8.65 12.43
CA VAL A 635 -0.37 -7.46 13.29
C VAL A 635 0.50 -7.71 14.52
N ASP A 636 0.31 -8.85 15.18
CA ASP A 636 1.13 -9.24 16.33
C ASP A 636 1.22 -10.77 16.47
N PRO A 637 2.41 -11.35 16.75
CA PRO A 637 2.57 -12.78 16.97
C PRO A 637 1.69 -13.40 18.07
N SER A 638 1.16 -12.59 19.00
CA SER A 638 0.21 -13.07 20.01
C SER A 638 -1.17 -13.40 19.43
N ASN A 639 -1.50 -12.82 18.26
CA ASN A 639 -2.81 -12.99 17.63
C ASN A 639 -2.83 -14.27 16.80
N LEU A 640 -3.85 -15.11 16.98
CA LEU A 640 -3.95 -16.40 16.29
C LEU A 640 -4.86 -16.34 15.06
N GLY A 641 -5.79 -15.39 15.01
CA GLY A 641 -6.80 -15.20 13.98
C GLY A 641 -8.06 -14.57 14.57
N PHE A 642 -9.21 -14.78 13.93
CA PHE A 642 -10.49 -14.28 14.46
C PHE A 642 -11.06 -15.29 15.47
N ASN A 643 -10.82 -15.06 16.77
CA ASN A 643 -11.26 -15.93 17.87
C ASN A 643 -11.58 -15.13 19.15
N GLU A 644 -12.28 -15.75 20.10
CA GLU A 644 -12.53 -15.14 21.40
C GLU A 644 -11.21 -14.89 22.17
N THR A 645 -11.18 -13.79 22.92
CA THR A 645 -10.01 -13.34 23.68
C THR A 645 -10.41 -13.06 25.13
N LYS A 646 -9.89 -13.87 26.06
CA LYS A 646 -10.25 -13.84 27.50
C LYS A 646 -10.01 -12.48 28.16
N ALA A 647 -8.93 -11.78 27.78
CA ALA A 647 -8.53 -10.49 28.37
C ALA A 647 -9.57 -9.37 28.18
N LEU A 648 -10.47 -9.51 27.20
CA LEU A 648 -11.49 -8.51 26.86
C LEU A 648 -12.90 -8.96 27.25
N MET A 649 -13.07 -10.12 27.90
CA MET A 649 -14.39 -10.65 28.29
C MET A 649 -15.01 -9.90 29.48
N SER A 650 -14.22 -9.13 30.24
CA SER A 650 -14.68 -8.33 31.38
C SER A 650 -15.03 -6.88 31.02
N ILE A 651 -14.87 -6.49 29.75
CA ILE A 651 -15.17 -5.14 29.27
C ILE A 651 -16.65 -5.08 28.82
N ASP A 652 -17.26 -3.91 28.93
CA ASP A 652 -18.56 -3.64 28.30
C ASP A 652 -18.42 -3.70 26.77
N ILE A 653 -18.77 -4.85 26.20
CA ILE A 653 -18.67 -5.15 24.77
C ILE A 653 -19.49 -4.14 23.95
N ASP A 654 -20.67 -3.70 24.42
CA ASP A 654 -21.51 -2.78 23.65
C ASP A 654 -20.82 -1.41 23.51
N THR A 655 -20.14 -0.94 24.56
CA THR A 655 -19.35 0.30 24.55
C THR A 655 -18.17 0.23 23.57
N GLU A 656 -17.40 -0.86 23.56
CA GLU A 656 -16.26 -1.05 22.64
C GLU A 656 -16.70 -1.19 21.16
N LEU A 657 -17.89 -1.75 20.91
CA LEU A 657 -18.44 -1.83 19.55
C LEU A 657 -18.87 -0.45 19.03
N GLN A 658 -19.49 0.37 19.89
CA GLN A 658 -19.95 1.73 19.56
C GLN A 658 -18.81 2.74 19.47
N THR A 659 -17.79 2.61 20.32
CA THR A 659 -16.67 3.54 20.42
C THR A 659 -15.40 2.84 19.94
N PRO A 660 -14.97 3.05 18.69
CA PRO A 660 -13.88 2.28 18.11
C PRO A 660 -12.56 2.48 18.86
N SER A 661 -11.83 1.38 19.07
CA SER A 661 -10.52 1.31 19.72
C SER A 661 -9.60 0.36 18.95
N ASP A 662 -8.32 0.31 19.32
CA ASP A 662 -7.35 -0.68 18.81
C ASP A 662 -7.72 -2.14 19.13
N GLN A 663 -8.76 -2.37 19.95
CA GLN A 663 -9.24 -3.70 20.36
C GLN A 663 -10.59 -4.10 19.71
N ARG A 664 -11.17 -3.23 18.87
CA ARG A 664 -12.53 -3.41 18.32
C ARG A 664 -12.73 -4.75 17.59
N MET A 665 -11.74 -5.19 16.80
CA MET A 665 -11.82 -6.48 16.07
C MET A 665 -12.02 -7.67 17.03
N PHE A 666 -11.33 -7.67 18.17
CA PHE A 666 -11.45 -8.72 19.17
C PHE A 666 -12.75 -8.59 19.99
N ALA A 667 -13.24 -7.36 20.21
CA ALA A 667 -14.55 -7.13 20.79
C ALA A 667 -15.67 -7.72 19.89
N ILE A 668 -15.57 -7.57 18.57
CA ILE A 668 -16.48 -8.20 17.60
C ILE A 668 -16.43 -9.73 17.70
N ALA A 669 -15.22 -10.32 17.76
CA ALA A 669 -15.06 -11.77 17.92
C ALA A 669 -15.72 -12.28 19.21
N ASN A 670 -15.49 -11.60 20.34
CA ASN A 670 -16.13 -11.92 21.62
C ASN A 670 -17.65 -11.76 21.59
N ALA A 671 -18.18 -10.69 20.99
CA ALA A 671 -19.61 -10.46 20.85
C ALA A 671 -20.28 -11.61 20.08
N MET A 672 -19.72 -11.99 18.93
CA MET A 672 -20.23 -13.07 18.09
C MET A 672 -20.12 -14.44 18.76
N HIS A 673 -19.03 -14.68 19.50
CA HIS A 673 -18.86 -15.86 20.34
C HIS A 673 -19.93 -15.91 21.44
N ASN A 674 -20.26 -14.79 22.07
CA ASN A 674 -21.31 -14.66 23.09
C ASN A 674 -22.75 -14.65 22.53
N GLY A 675 -22.92 -14.91 21.23
CA GLY A 675 -24.23 -15.13 20.62
C GLY A 675 -24.83 -13.91 19.92
N TYR A 676 -24.11 -12.80 19.80
CA TYR A 676 -24.60 -11.61 19.09
C TYR A 676 -24.82 -11.95 17.61
N SER A 677 -25.89 -11.41 17.03
CA SER A 677 -26.16 -11.50 15.60
C SER A 677 -25.34 -10.46 14.82
N ALA A 678 -25.16 -10.68 13.52
CA ALA A 678 -24.46 -9.72 12.66
C ALA A 678 -25.20 -8.36 12.62
N GLU A 679 -26.53 -8.39 12.72
CA GLU A 679 -27.41 -7.22 12.75
C GLU A 679 -27.20 -6.39 14.02
N LYS A 680 -27.15 -7.02 15.20
CA LYS A 680 -26.84 -6.30 16.45
C LYS A 680 -25.47 -5.62 16.36
N VAL A 681 -24.46 -6.33 15.85
CA VAL A 681 -23.11 -5.74 15.70
C VAL A 681 -23.14 -4.61 14.66
N TRP A 682 -23.87 -4.74 13.56
CA TRP A 682 -24.05 -3.67 12.57
C TRP A 682 -24.70 -2.43 13.20
N GLU A 683 -25.73 -2.58 14.04
CA GLU A 683 -26.39 -1.45 14.69
C GLU A 683 -25.43 -0.60 15.51
N LEU A 684 -24.50 -1.26 16.23
CA LEU A 684 -23.51 -0.65 17.10
C LEU A 684 -22.31 -0.09 16.33
N THR A 685 -21.88 -0.77 15.27
CA THR A 685 -20.60 -0.47 14.61
C THR A 685 -20.72 0.29 13.29
N LYS A 686 -21.85 0.11 12.59
CA LYS A 686 -22.11 0.48 11.19
C LYS A 686 -21.18 -0.18 10.16
N ILE A 687 -20.37 -1.17 10.55
CA ILE A 687 -19.59 -2.02 9.61
C ILE A 687 -20.56 -2.77 8.71
N ASP A 688 -20.31 -2.81 7.39
CA ASP A 688 -21.25 -3.41 6.43
C ASP A 688 -21.60 -4.87 6.81
N ARG A 689 -22.89 -5.20 6.67
CA ARG A 689 -23.44 -6.50 7.06
C ARG A 689 -22.72 -7.65 6.37
N TRP A 690 -22.26 -7.48 5.13
CA TRP A 690 -21.55 -8.52 4.40
C TRP A 690 -20.31 -8.98 5.17
N PHE A 691 -19.46 -8.06 5.62
CA PHE A 691 -18.25 -8.40 6.40
C PHE A 691 -18.62 -9.08 7.72
N LEU A 692 -19.65 -8.57 8.41
CA LEU A 692 -20.09 -9.12 9.69
C LEU A 692 -20.66 -10.54 9.55
N TYR A 693 -21.36 -10.87 8.46
CA TYR A 693 -21.79 -12.25 8.19
C TYR A 693 -20.62 -13.18 7.91
N ARG A 694 -19.56 -12.71 7.22
CA ARG A 694 -18.33 -13.49 7.01
C ARG A 694 -17.62 -13.80 8.33
N LEU A 695 -17.45 -12.78 9.19
CA LEU A 695 -16.89 -12.93 10.53
C LEU A 695 -17.76 -13.84 11.41
N LYS A 696 -19.09 -13.73 11.32
CA LYS A 696 -20.02 -14.62 12.01
C LYS A 696 -19.86 -16.07 11.53
N GLY A 697 -19.60 -16.27 10.24
CA GLY A 697 -19.26 -17.57 9.67
C GLY A 697 -18.02 -18.19 10.32
N LEU A 698 -16.95 -17.41 10.51
CA LEU A 698 -15.74 -17.85 11.23
C LEU A 698 -16.05 -18.22 12.70
N SER A 699 -16.81 -17.38 13.40
CA SER A 699 -17.21 -17.63 14.79
C SER A 699 -18.06 -18.90 14.93
N ASN A 700 -19.01 -19.12 14.01
CA ASN A 700 -19.83 -20.33 13.99
C ASN A 700 -19.00 -21.57 13.69
N PHE A 701 -18.10 -21.50 12.69
CA PHE A 701 -17.20 -22.61 12.37
C PHE A 701 -16.33 -23.00 13.57
N SER A 702 -15.80 -22.02 14.31
CA SER A 702 -15.05 -22.27 15.55
C SER A 702 -15.88 -23.02 16.60
N LYS A 703 -17.17 -22.70 16.75
CA LYS A 703 -18.09 -23.40 17.66
C LYS A 703 -18.39 -24.82 17.20
N ASP A 704 -18.62 -25.00 15.90
CA ASP A 704 -18.88 -26.32 15.30
C ASP A 704 -17.65 -27.24 15.48
N MET A 705 -16.45 -26.70 15.30
CA MET A 705 -15.19 -27.40 15.60
C MET A 705 -15.10 -27.78 17.09
N GLY A 706 -15.47 -26.87 17.98
CA GLY A 706 -15.58 -27.12 19.42
C GLY A 706 -16.51 -28.30 19.76
N ALA A 707 -17.62 -28.44 19.04
CA ALA A 707 -18.53 -29.57 19.20
C ALA A 707 -17.93 -30.88 18.64
N LEU A 708 -17.30 -30.82 17.45
CA LEU A 708 -16.67 -31.97 16.80
C LEU A 708 -15.54 -32.59 17.64
N MET A 709 -14.84 -31.80 18.45
CA MET A 709 -13.80 -32.31 19.37
C MET A 709 -14.32 -33.33 20.39
N LYS A 710 -15.62 -33.32 20.70
CA LYS A 710 -16.21 -34.32 21.62
C LYS A 710 -16.24 -35.72 21.02
N GLU A 711 -16.20 -35.80 19.70
CA GLU A 711 -16.35 -37.05 18.93
C GLU A 711 -15.07 -37.42 18.16
N HIS A 712 -14.21 -36.43 17.86
CA HIS A 712 -13.01 -36.61 17.05
C HIS A 712 -11.77 -35.97 17.68
N SER A 713 -10.63 -36.64 17.49
CA SER A 713 -9.28 -36.11 17.77
C SER A 713 -8.67 -35.55 16.48
N VAL A 714 -7.47 -34.95 16.58
CA VAL A 714 -6.71 -34.49 15.40
C VAL A 714 -6.56 -35.60 14.36
N ASP A 715 -6.26 -36.83 14.77
CA ASP A 715 -6.02 -37.97 13.87
C ASP A 715 -7.31 -38.54 13.25
N SER A 716 -8.48 -38.23 13.81
CA SER A 716 -9.77 -38.79 13.38
C SER A 716 -10.72 -37.77 12.79
N VAL A 717 -10.32 -36.49 12.66
CA VAL A 717 -11.15 -35.47 12.01
C VAL A 717 -11.34 -35.79 10.53
N PRO A 718 -12.55 -35.62 9.98
CA PRO A 718 -12.75 -35.76 8.53
C PRO A 718 -11.86 -34.81 7.73
N ILE A 719 -11.11 -35.36 6.75
CA ILE A 719 -10.19 -34.61 5.88
C ILE A 719 -10.86 -33.40 5.23
N ARG A 720 -12.13 -33.52 4.83
CA ARG A 720 -12.90 -32.41 4.23
C ARG A 720 -13.10 -31.25 5.21
N THR A 721 -13.38 -31.54 6.47
CA THR A 721 -13.53 -30.52 7.51
C THR A 721 -12.20 -29.83 7.81
N PHE A 722 -11.11 -30.61 7.89
CA PHE A 722 -9.77 -30.08 8.07
C PHE A 722 -9.39 -29.15 6.90
N ARG A 723 -9.57 -29.60 5.65
CA ARG A 723 -9.34 -28.78 4.46
C ARG A 723 -10.17 -27.49 4.50
N ARG A 724 -11.47 -27.60 4.84
CA ARG A 724 -12.35 -26.44 4.94
C ARG A 724 -11.86 -25.42 5.98
N ALA A 725 -11.32 -25.89 7.11
CA ALA A 725 -10.74 -24.99 8.10
C ALA A 725 -9.56 -24.18 7.53
N LYS A 726 -8.70 -24.83 6.73
CA LYS A 726 -7.58 -24.16 6.08
C LYS A 726 -8.03 -23.19 4.97
N GLU A 727 -9.03 -23.56 4.18
CA GLU A 727 -9.67 -22.67 3.17
C GLU A 727 -10.31 -21.41 3.79
N LEU A 728 -10.73 -21.50 5.06
CA LEU A 728 -11.23 -20.39 5.87
C LEU A 728 -10.12 -19.58 6.55
N GLY A 729 -8.85 -19.99 6.44
CA GLY A 729 -7.71 -19.27 7.00
C GLY A 729 -7.31 -19.62 8.44
N PHE A 730 -7.86 -20.69 9.03
CA PHE A 730 -7.48 -21.11 10.38
C PHE A 730 -6.04 -21.63 10.39
N SER A 731 -5.20 -21.10 11.29
CA SER A 731 -3.84 -21.59 11.51
C SER A 731 -3.83 -22.95 12.22
N ASP A 732 -2.76 -23.70 12.04
CA ASP A 732 -2.54 -24.96 12.74
C ASP A 732 -2.53 -24.75 14.27
N ARG A 733 -2.09 -23.58 14.72
CA ARG A 733 -2.14 -23.18 16.13
C ARG A 733 -3.57 -22.93 16.64
N GLN A 734 -4.46 -22.29 15.87
CA GLN A 734 -5.88 -22.19 16.23
C GLN A 734 -6.54 -23.57 16.29
N LEU A 735 -6.23 -24.42 15.33
CA LEU A 735 -6.76 -25.79 15.27
C LEU A 735 -6.26 -26.65 16.44
N ALA A 736 -5.01 -26.46 16.86
CA ALA A 736 -4.46 -27.13 18.04
C ALA A 736 -5.22 -26.75 19.32
N LEU A 737 -5.66 -25.49 19.45
CA LEU A 737 -6.49 -25.05 20.58
C LEU A 737 -7.88 -25.66 20.58
N PHE A 738 -8.44 -25.96 19.40
CA PHE A 738 -9.64 -26.77 19.34
C PHE A 738 -9.30 -28.14 19.94
N TRP A 739 -8.49 -28.99 19.32
CA TRP A 739 -8.32 -30.38 19.80
C TRP A 739 -7.47 -30.62 21.06
N ASP A 740 -7.21 -29.60 21.89
CA ASP A 740 -6.30 -29.68 23.05
C ASP A 740 -4.97 -30.36 22.69
N SER A 741 -4.39 -29.92 21.58
CA SER A 741 -3.17 -30.48 20.97
C SER A 741 -2.09 -29.42 20.83
N ASN A 742 -1.02 -29.75 20.10
CA ASN A 742 0.04 -28.80 19.78
C ASN A 742 0.16 -28.58 18.26
N GLU A 743 0.69 -27.41 17.89
CA GLU A 743 0.81 -26.96 16.48
C GLU A 743 1.58 -27.97 15.60
N ALA A 744 2.66 -28.57 16.12
CA ALA A 744 3.45 -29.55 15.38
C ALA A 744 2.66 -30.83 15.07
N HIS A 745 1.81 -31.28 16.01
CA HIS A 745 0.95 -32.44 15.80
C HIS A 745 -0.10 -32.17 14.72
N VAL A 746 -0.78 -31.02 14.79
CA VAL A 746 -1.77 -30.61 13.79
C VAL A 746 -1.14 -30.48 12.40
N ARG A 747 0.03 -29.84 12.30
CA ARG A 747 0.78 -29.74 11.05
C ARG A 747 1.07 -31.11 10.45
N ARG A 748 1.60 -32.05 11.25
CA ARG A 748 1.93 -33.40 10.78
C ARG A 748 0.71 -34.08 10.15
N VAL A 749 -0.42 -34.11 10.85
CA VAL A 749 -1.65 -34.75 10.34
C VAL A 749 -2.16 -34.05 9.08
N ARG A 750 -2.08 -32.72 9.03
CA ARG A 750 -2.45 -31.93 7.85
C ARG A 750 -1.60 -32.29 6.63
N VAL A 751 -0.28 -32.33 6.80
CA VAL A 751 0.68 -32.65 5.73
C VAL A 751 0.53 -34.10 5.27
N ASP A 752 0.41 -35.05 6.21
CA ASP A 752 0.21 -36.48 5.91
C ASP A 752 -1.10 -36.73 5.13
N ALA A 753 -2.12 -35.90 5.36
CA ALA A 753 -3.38 -35.92 4.60
C ALA A 753 -3.29 -35.23 3.22
N GLY A 754 -2.12 -34.72 2.83
CA GLY A 754 -1.91 -34.00 1.57
C GLY A 754 -2.59 -32.63 1.51
N ILE A 755 -2.83 -31.99 2.66
CA ILE A 755 -3.43 -30.66 2.74
C ILE A 755 -2.32 -29.61 2.86
N MET A 756 -1.76 -29.22 1.71
CA MET A 756 -0.78 -28.13 1.59
C MET A 756 -1.40 -26.94 0.86
N PRO A 757 -0.96 -25.70 1.13
CA PRO A 757 -1.38 -24.57 0.34
C PRO A 757 -0.77 -24.65 -1.07
N VAL A 758 -1.43 -24.03 -2.05
CA VAL A 758 -0.87 -23.80 -3.38
C VAL A 758 -0.27 -22.39 -3.47
N VAL A 759 0.66 -22.21 -4.40
CA VAL A 759 1.35 -20.94 -4.63
C VAL A 759 0.75 -20.26 -5.85
N LYS A 760 0.33 -19.02 -5.68
CA LYS A 760 -0.37 -18.23 -6.70
C LYS A 760 0.39 -16.95 -7.03
N GLN A 761 0.33 -16.54 -8.30
CA GLN A 761 0.95 -15.30 -8.78
C GLN A 761 0.00 -14.11 -8.63
N ILE A 762 0.59 -12.94 -8.39
CA ILE A 762 -0.05 -11.64 -8.51
C ILE A 762 0.37 -11.10 -9.88
N ASP A 763 -0.49 -11.27 -10.88
CA ASP A 763 -0.16 -11.03 -12.29
C ASP A 763 -0.73 -9.71 -12.86
N THR A 764 -1.46 -8.95 -12.04
CA THR A 764 -2.19 -7.71 -12.37
C THR A 764 -3.44 -7.88 -13.26
N VAL A 765 -3.66 -9.04 -13.89
CA VAL A 765 -4.66 -9.23 -14.96
C VAL A 765 -5.52 -10.49 -14.80
N ALA A 766 -5.55 -11.09 -13.62
CA ALA A 766 -6.33 -12.30 -13.31
C ALA A 766 -6.13 -13.43 -14.34
N ALA A 767 -4.85 -13.73 -14.65
CA ALA A 767 -4.41 -14.73 -15.61
C ALA A 767 -4.81 -14.50 -17.08
N GLU A 768 -5.24 -13.29 -17.47
CA GLU A 768 -5.46 -12.94 -18.89
C GLU A 768 -4.16 -13.07 -19.72
N PHE A 769 -3.05 -12.61 -19.14
CA PHE A 769 -1.69 -12.75 -19.68
C PHE A 769 -0.77 -13.42 -18.67
N PRO A 770 0.23 -14.21 -19.12
CA PRO A 770 1.19 -14.83 -18.21
C PRO A 770 2.07 -13.77 -17.54
N ALA A 771 2.28 -13.90 -16.22
CA ALA A 771 3.24 -13.09 -15.48
C ALA A 771 4.66 -13.61 -15.65
N PHE A 772 5.61 -12.70 -15.83
CA PHE A 772 7.06 -12.99 -15.86
C PHE A 772 7.74 -12.74 -14.52
N THR A 773 7.02 -12.16 -13.56
CA THR A 773 7.49 -11.92 -12.20
C THR A 773 6.99 -13.03 -11.27
N ASN A 774 7.76 -13.33 -10.23
CA ASN A 774 7.36 -14.25 -9.17
C ASN A 774 6.97 -13.43 -7.94
N TYR A 775 5.89 -12.64 -8.08
CA TYR A 775 5.22 -12.02 -6.95
C TYR A 775 4.10 -12.95 -6.48
N LEU A 776 4.21 -13.49 -5.28
CA LEU A 776 3.52 -14.71 -4.87
C LEU A 776 2.79 -14.55 -3.54
N TYR A 777 1.72 -15.33 -3.38
CA TYR A 777 1.08 -15.61 -2.10
C TYR A 777 0.69 -17.09 -2.03
N THR A 778 0.38 -17.58 -0.82
CA THR A 778 -0.10 -18.97 -0.66
C THR A 778 -1.60 -18.99 -0.40
N THR A 779 -2.31 -20.01 -0.85
CA THR A 779 -3.74 -20.17 -0.55
C THR A 779 -4.15 -21.63 -0.53
N TYR A 780 -5.12 -21.96 0.33
CA TYR A 780 -5.75 -23.29 0.30
C TYR A 780 -6.88 -23.37 -0.74
N ASN A 781 -7.31 -22.24 -1.30
CA ASN A 781 -8.41 -22.12 -2.26
C ASN A 781 -7.92 -22.25 -3.72
N GLY A 782 -7.19 -23.32 -4.03
CA GLY A 782 -6.68 -23.56 -5.38
C GLY A 782 -6.37 -25.03 -5.66
N ALA A 783 -6.26 -25.36 -6.94
CA ALA A 783 -6.04 -26.74 -7.40
C ALA A 783 -4.59 -27.05 -7.82
N GLN A 784 -3.81 -26.03 -8.19
CA GLN A 784 -2.42 -26.17 -8.66
C GLN A 784 -1.60 -24.92 -8.35
N HIS A 785 -0.27 -25.06 -8.34
CA HIS A 785 0.67 -23.95 -8.28
C HIS A 785 0.80 -23.24 -9.63
N ASP A 786 1.07 -21.95 -9.64
CA ASP A 786 1.32 -21.17 -10.86
C ASP A 786 2.80 -21.21 -11.29
N ILE A 787 3.68 -21.68 -10.42
CA ILE A 787 5.13 -21.76 -10.64
C ILE A 787 5.67 -23.18 -10.49
N HIS A 788 6.89 -23.39 -10.98
CA HIS A 788 7.69 -24.59 -10.73
C HIS A 788 8.70 -24.35 -9.61
N PHE A 789 9.10 -25.39 -8.86
CA PHE A 789 10.00 -25.28 -7.70
C PHE A 789 11.39 -25.86 -7.98
N ASN A 790 12.13 -25.20 -8.86
CA ASN A 790 13.44 -25.69 -9.33
C ASN A 790 14.63 -24.88 -8.80
N ASP A 791 14.40 -23.71 -8.20
CA ASP A 791 15.46 -22.75 -7.87
C ASP A 791 16.24 -23.11 -6.59
N GLN A 792 15.61 -23.82 -5.64
CA GLN A 792 16.20 -24.16 -4.33
C GLN A 792 16.85 -22.95 -3.65
N GLY A 793 16.21 -21.79 -3.73
CA GLY A 793 16.80 -20.51 -3.31
C GLY A 793 17.14 -20.44 -1.82
N VAL A 794 17.97 -19.45 -1.47
CA VAL A 794 18.20 -19.03 -0.08
C VAL A 794 17.06 -18.13 0.33
N MET A 795 16.35 -18.52 1.40
CA MET A 795 15.26 -17.74 1.94
C MET A 795 15.78 -16.64 2.86
N VAL A 796 15.23 -15.43 2.76
CA VAL A 796 15.49 -14.31 3.67
C VAL A 796 14.14 -13.87 4.26
N LEU A 797 14.07 -13.83 5.58
CA LEU A 797 12.86 -13.39 6.30
C LEU A 797 12.95 -11.88 6.57
N GLY A 798 11.92 -11.15 6.13
CA GLY A 798 11.84 -9.70 6.31
C GLY A 798 11.48 -9.28 7.74
N SER A 799 11.29 -7.98 7.94
CA SER A 799 11.03 -7.38 9.26
C SER A 799 9.63 -7.65 9.83
N GLY A 800 8.68 -8.03 8.97
CA GLY A 800 7.26 -7.91 9.30
C GLY A 800 6.84 -6.45 9.46
N VAL A 801 5.77 -6.24 10.23
CA VAL A 801 5.16 -4.92 10.45
C VAL A 801 6.08 -3.96 11.21
N TYR A 802 6.12 -2.71 10.76
CA TYR A 802 6.77 -1.64 11.51
C TYR A 802 6.04 -1.36 12.83
N ARG A 803 6.84 -1.09 13.86
CA ARG A 803 6.40 -0.78 15.22
C ARG A 803 7.50 0.00 15.93
N ILE A 804 7.22 0.59 17.09
CA ILE A 804 8.22 1.30 17.88
C ILE A 804 9.34 0.31 18.31
N GLY A 805 10.53 0.54 17.77
CA GLY A 805 11.72 -0.30 17.94
C GLY A 805 12.00 -1.31 16.83
N SER A 806 11.17 -1.35 15.79
CA SER A 806 11.43 -2.08 14.55
C SER A 806 10.86 -1.34 13.36
N SER A 807 11.71 -0.59 12.66
CA SER A 807 11.36 0.26 11.53
C SER A 807 12.18 -0.10 10.27
N VAL A 808 12.36 0.85 9.36
CA VAL A 808 12.95 0.67 8.02
C VAL A 808 14.40 0.16 8.02
N GLU A 809 15.11 0.28 9.15
CA GLU A 809 16.45 -0.30 9.33
C GLU A 809 16.54 -1.80 8.97
N PHE A 810 15.51 -2.58 9.30
CA PHE A 810 15.48 -4.02 9.10
C PHE A 810 15.05 -4.37 7.68
N ASP A 811 14.29 -3.49 7.03
CA ASP A 811 14.04 -3.58 5.59
C ASP A 811 15.35 -3.37 4.82
N TRP A 812 16.14 -2.36 5.21
CA TRP A 812 17.46 -2.12 4.64
C TRP A 812 18.37 -3.34 4.76
N CYS A 813 18.45 -3.93 5.96
CA CYS A 813 19.23 -5.15 6.18
C CYS A 813 18.77 -6.31 5.28
N SER A 814 17.45 -6.53 5.19
CA SER A 814 16.88 -7.63 4.41
C SER A 814 17.13 -7.46 2.90
N VAL A 815 16.97 -6.25 2.36
CA VAL A 815 17.23 -5.95 0.94
C VAL A 815 18.73 -6.06 0.61
N ARG A 816 19.62 -5.56 1.49
CA ARG A 816 21.08 -5.70 1.27
C ARG A 816 21.53 -7.16 1.29
N ALA A 817 20.95 -7.99 2.15
CA ALA A 817 21.21 -9.42 2.15
C ALA A 817 20.79 -10.09 0.83
N ILE A 818 19.56 -9.81 0.35
CA ILE A 818 19.07 -10.32 -0.94
C ILE A 818 19.95 -9.88 -2.11
N ARG A 819 20.28 -8.59 -2.21
CA ARG A 819 21.14 -8.07 -3.28
C ARG A 819 22.52 -8.70 -3.25
N THR A 820 23.08 -8.93 -2.06
CA THR A 820 24.38 -9.62 -1.89
C THR A 820 24.31 -11.05 -2.40
N LEU A 821 23.25 -11.80 -2.05
CA LEU A 821 23.06 -13.17 -2.53
C LEU A 821 22.96 -13.23 -4.06
N ARG A 822 22.11 -12.37 -4.66
CA ARG A 822 21.92 -12.30 -6.11
C ARG A 822 23.20 -11.92 -6.85
N ALA A 823 23.95 -10.94 -6.34
CA ALA A 823 25.23 -10.54 -6.91
C ALA A 823 26.28 -11.66 -6.89
N ASN A 824 26.13 -12.66 -6.03
CA ASN A 824 26.99 -13.84 -5.95
C ASN A 824 26.35 -15.10 -6.55
N GLY A 825 25.30 -14.95 -7.38
CA GLY A 825 24.71 -16.04 -8.16
C GLY A 825 23.76 -16.96 -7.38
N HIS A 826 23.41 -16.63 -6.14
CA HIS A 826 22.41 -17.38 -5.40
C HIS A 826 21.00 -16.95 -5.79
N LYS A 827 20.12 -17.94 -6.00
CA LYS A 827 18.68 -17.70 -6.10
C LYS A 827 18.10 -17.29 -4.75
N THR A 828 17.18 -16.35 -4.74
CA THR A 828 16.64 -15.79 -3.50
C THR A 828 15.11 -15.94 -3.36
N VAL A 829 14.68 -16.21 -2.13
CA VAL A 829 13.26 -16.25 -1.73
C VAL A 829 13.06 -15.24 -0.61
N MET A 830 12.32 -14.15 -0.85
CA MET A 830 11.96 -13.18 0.17
C MET A 830 10.58 -13.53 0.75
N VAL A 831 10.44 -13.50 2.08
CA VAL A 831 9.13 -13.62 2.75
C VAL A 831 8.93 -12.44 3.68
N ASN A 832 7.91 -11.62 3.42
CA ASN A 832 7.53 -10.47 4.25
C ASN A 832 6.07 -10.09 3.99
N PHE A 833 5.45 -9.30 4.87
CA PHE A 833 4.02 -8.94 4.78
C PHE A 833 3.73 -7.45 5.05
N ASN A 834 4.77 -6.62 5.09
CA ASN A 834 4.63 -5.17 5.29
C ASN A 834 4.58 -4.45 3.92
N PRO A 835 3.44 -3.83 3.55
CA PRO A 835 3.28 -3.22 2.24
C PRO A 835 4.12 -1.94 2.04
N GLU A 836 4.65 -1.36 3.11
CA GLU A 836 5.46 -0.13 3.08
C GLU A 836 6.92 -0.38 2.68
N THR A 837 7.33 -1.63 2.47
CA THR A 837 8.75 -2.01 2.36
C THR A 837 9.26 -2.12 0.93
N VAL A 838 10.56 -1.87 0.76
CA VAL A 838 11.29 -2.18 -0.48
C VAL A 838 11.57 -3.68 -0.58
N SER A 839 11.74 -4.41 0.53
CA SER A 839 11.88 -5.88 0.47
C SER A 839 10.67 -6.58 -0.16
N THR A 840 9.48 -5.99 -0.09
CA THR A 840 8.28 -6.50 -0.77
C THR A 840 8.12 -5.94 -2.19
N ASP A 841 9.16 -5.39 -2.80
CA ASP A 841 9.21 -5.18 -4.25
C ASP A 841 9.64 -6.48 -4.95
N TYR A 842 8.81 -6.97 -5.86
CA TYR A 842 9.06 -8.22 -6.58
C TYR A 842 10.32 -8.18 -7.45
N ASP A 843 10.85 -7.00 -7.76
CA ASP A 843 12.10 -6.86 -8.52
C ASP A 843 13.36 -7.10 -7.67
N GLU A 844 13.26 -7.09 -6.34
CA GLU A 844 14.40 -7.27 -5.43
C GLU A 844 14.79 -8.75 -5.27
N ALA A 845 13.87 -9.70 -5.35
CA ALA A 845 14.12 -11.14 -5.18
C ALA A 845 13.74 -11.98 -6.42
N ASP A 846 14.31 -13.18 -6.57
CA ASP A 846 13.87 -14.10 -7.64
C ASP A 846 12.45 -14.64 -7.37
N ARG A 847 12.07 -14.77 -6.09
CA ARG A 847 10.72 -15.10 -5.61
C ARG A 847 10.38 -14.23 -4.41
N LEU A 848 9.25 -13.53 -4.46
CA LEU A 848 8.72 -12.77 -3.34
C LEU A 848 7.40 -13.40 -2.88
N TYR A 849 7.36 -13.88 -1.65
CA TYR A 849 6.14 -14.32 -0.98
C TYR A 849 5.62 -13.22 -0.05
N PHE A 850 4.46 -12.66 -0.38
CA PHE A 850 3.75 -11.73 0.50
C PHE A 850 2.93 -12.52 1.53
N GLU A 851 3.61 -13.03 2.56
CA GLU A 851 3.07 -14.04 3.47
C GLU A 851 3.49 -13.86 4.94
N ASN A 852 2.74 -14.50 5.85
CA ASN A 852 3.02 -14.48 7.29
C ASN A 852 4.41 -15.05 7.61
N ILE A 853 5.11 -14.44 8.57
CA ILE A 853 6.35 -14.98 9.14
C ILE A 853 6.01 -15.76 10.41
N THR A 854 5.46 -16.96 10.23
CA THR A 854 5.13 -17.92 11.30
C THR A 854 5.82 -19.25 11.05
N GLN A 855 5.95 -20.09 12.08
CA GLN A 855 6.51 -21.43 11.90
C GLN A 855 5.76 -22.23 10.82
N GLU A 856 4.42 -22.23 10.87
CA GLU A 856 3.58 -22.90 9.88
C GLU A 856 3.89 -22.46 8.44
N THR A 857 3.80 -21.17 8.16
CA THR A 857 3.92 -20.63 6.80
C THR A 857 5.35 -20.76 6.26
N ILE A 858 6.36 -20.50 7.11
CA ILE A 858 7.76 -20.62 6.69
C ILE A 858 8.11 -22.08 6.37
N LEU A 859 7.61 -23.05 7.14
CA LEU A 859 7.81 -24.47 6.81
C LEU A 859 7.10 -24.87 5.50
N ASP A 860 5.86 -24.40 5.27
CA ASP A 860 5.15 -24.66 4.01
C ASP A 860 5.94 -24.16 2.80
N ILE A 861 6.43 -22.92 2.84
CA ILE A 861 7.21 -22.33 1.74
C ILE A 861 8.58 -23.03 1.62
N TYR A 862 9.26 -23.30 2.74
CA TYR A 862 10.58 -23.95 2.75
C TYR A 862 10.54 -25.33 2.10
N GLU A 863 9.52 -26.13 2.41
CA GLU A 863 9.30 -27.47 1.85
C GLU A 863 8.92 -27.42 0.37
N LEU A 864 8.00 -26.51 -0.02
CA LEU A 864 7.59 -26.34 -1.42
C LEU A 864 8.76 -25.91 -2.31
N GLU A 865 9.52 -24.90 -1.88
CA GLU A 865 10.69 -24.38 -2.59
C GLU A 865 11.90 -25.32 -2.56
N ARG A 866 11.92 -26.28 -1.62
CA ARG A 866 13.12 -27.05 -1.26
C ARG A 866 14.30 -26.13 -1.03
N SER A 867 14.07 -25.09 -0.23
CA SER A 867 15.02 -23.98 -0.04
C SER A 867 16.35 -24.47 0.51
N SER A 868 17.46 -23.91 0.00
CA SER A 868 18.82 -24.29 0.42
C SER A 868 19.16 -23.91 1.86
N GLY A 869 18.34 -23.07 2.49
CA GLY A 869 18.46 -22.62 3.87
C GLY A 869 17.79 -21.26 4.07
N VAL A 870 17.76 -20.79 5.32
CA VAL A 870 17.06 -19.55 5.72
C VAL A 870 18.02 -18.61 6.45
N ILE A 871 18.01 -17.33 6.08
CA ILE A 871 18.63 -16.23 6.81
C ILE A 871 17.55 -15.53 7.64
N ILE A 872 17.73 -15.51 8.96
CA ILE A 872 16.78 -14.93 9.93
C ILE A 872 17.32 -13.69 10.64
N SER A 873 18.63 -13.45 10.57
CA SER A 873 19.34 -12.44 11.36
C SER A 873 19.23 -11.00 10.84
N MET A 874 18.40 -10.76 9.81
CA MET A 874 18.27 -9.48 9.11
C MET A 874 16.94 -8.76 9.37
N GLY A 875 15.88 -9.50 9.72
CA GLY A 875 14.52 -8.98 9.86
C GLY A 875 14.12 -8.64 11.31
N GLY A 876 15.08 -8.31 12.18
CA GLY A 876 14.78 -7.98 13.57
C GLY A 876 14.27 -9.17 14.39
N GLN A 877 13.32 -8.94 15.32
CA GLN A 877 12.96 -9.94 16.32
C GLN A 877 11.97 -11.01 15.84
N VAL A 878 11.07 -10.69 14.91
CA VAL A 878 10.02 -11.62 14.46
C VAL A 878 10.62 -12.90 13.85
N PRO A 879 11.58 -12.83 12.91
CA PRO A 879 12.28 -14.02 12.43
C PRO A 879 13.14 -14.71 13.50
N ASN A 880 13.77 -13.94 14.40
CA ASN A 880 14.67 -14.50 15.41
C ASN A 880 13.92 -15.36 16.44
N ASN A 881 12.70 -14.96 16.81
CA ASN A 881 11.85 -15.70 17.74
C ASN A 881 11.46 -17.11 17.26
N ILE A 882 11.44 -17.33 15.94
CA ILE A 882 11.10 -18.64 15.34
C ILE A 882 12.34 -19.45 14.94
N ALA A 883 13.56 -18.98 15.24
CA ALA A 883 14.82 -19.65 14.91
C ALA A 883 14.89 -21.09 15.43
N LEU A 884 14.67 -21.26 16.74
CA LEU A 884 14.79 -22.53 17.42
C LEU A 884 13.66 -23.50 17.05
N PRO A 885 12.38 -23.08 16.95
CA PRO A 885 11.32 -23.90 16.37
C PRO A 885 11.64 -24.42 14.96
N LEU A 886 12.12 -23.55 14.05
CA LEU A 886 12.48 -23.96 12.68
C LEU A 886 13.64 -24.96 12.67
N TYR A 887 14.67 -24.73 13.49
CA TYR A 887 15.81 -25.65 13.63
C TYR A 887 15.39 -27.04 14.12
N ARG A 888 14.49 -27.11 15.10
CA ARG A 888 13.92 -28.37 15.60
C ARG A 888 13.06 -29.09 14.54
N SER A 889 12.56 -28.36 13.55
CA SER A 889 11.88 -28.91 12.36
C SER A 889 12.85 -29.23 11.21
N ASN A 890 14.16 -29.32 11.47
CA ASN A 890 15.21 -29.63 10.50
C ASN A 890 15.40 -28.59 9.37
N VAL A 891 15.01 -27.34 9.60
CA VAL A 891 15.32 -26.24 8.67
C VAL A 891 16.79 -25.85 8.81
N LYS A 892 17.50 -25.75 7.69
CA LYS A 892 18.88 -25.26 7.67
C LYS A 892 18.90 -23.74 7.85
N ILE A 893 19.35 -23.29 9.02
CA ILE A 893 19.57 -21.86 9.30
C ILE A 893 21.00 -21.47 8.90
N TYR A 894 21.15 -20.39 8.14
CA TYR A 894 22.44 -19.81 7.81
C TYR A 894 22.93 -18.85 8.90
N GLY A 895 24.24 -18.86 9.16
CA GLY A 895 24.88 -18.03 10.17
C GLY A 895 24.95 -18.70 11.55
N THR A 896 24.84 -17.90 12.60
CA THR A 896 24.94 -18.38 13.99
C THR A 896 23.85 -19.40 14.31
N SER A 897 24.22 -20.48 15.01
CA SER A 897 23.27 -21.54 15.39
C SER A 897 22.11 -20.98 16.24
N PRO A 898 20.86 -21.39 15.99
CA PRO A 898 19.70 -21.04 16.82
C PRO A 898 19.86 -21.36 18.32
N GLU A 899 20.66 -22.36 18.66
CA GLU A 899 20.98 -22.67 20.08
C GLU A 899 21.88 -21.59 20.71
N MET A 900 22.77 -20.98 19.93
CA MET A 900 23.63 -19.88 20.37
C MET A 900 22.85 -18.56 20.42
N ILE A 901 21.90 -18.36 19.51
CA ILE A 901 20.93 -17.26 19.59
C ILE A 901 20.14 -17.35 20.90
N ASP A 902 19.57 -18.52 21.23
CA ASP A 902 18.88 -18.76 22.49
C ASP A 902 19.81 -18.59 23.71
N THR A 903 21.09 -18.96 23.60
CA THR A 903 22.09 -18.74 24.66
C THR A 903 22.34 -17.25 24.93
N ALA A 904 22.30 -16.40 23.89
CA ALA A 904 22.49 -14.96 24.02
C ALA A 904 21.23 -14.24 24.52
N GLU A 905 20.04 -14.64 24.06
CA GLU A 905 18.77 -14.00 24.45
C GLU A 905 18.27 -14.47 25.83
N ASN A 906 18.60 -15.69 26.25
CA ASN A 906 18.28 -16.18 27.58
C ASN A 906 19.22 -15.57 28.63
N ARG A 907 18.68 -14.71 29.50
CA ARG A 907 19.45 -13.95 30.49
C ARG A 907 20.32 -14.82 31.41
N TYR A 908 19.86 -16.00 31.83
CA TYR A 908 20.69 -16.91 32.65
C TYR A 908 21.85 -17.50 31.89
N LYS A 909 21.59 -18.01 30.67
CA LYS A 909 22.61 -18.63 29.84
C LYS A 909 23.67 -17.60 29.47
N PHE A 910 23.24 -16.40 29.09
CA PHE A 910 24.11 -15.28 28.77
C PHE A 910 24.94 -14.82 29.96
N SER A 911 24.32 -14.58 31.12
CA SER A 911 25.05 -14.17 32.33
C SER A 911 26.12 -15.17 32.75
N ARG A 912 25.80 -16.47 32.77
CA ARG A 912 26.78 -17.52 33.10
C ARG A 912 27.91 -17.61 32.08
N MET A 913 27.65 -17.24 30.83
CA MET A 913 28.69 -17.13 29.82
C MET A 913 29.61 -15.94 30.13
N LEU A 914 29.06 -14.76 30.40
CA LEU A 914 29.86 -13.57 30.74
C LEU A 914 30.76 -13.81 31.97
N ASP A 915 30.23 -14.43 33.03
CA ASP A 915 31.00 -14.75 34.24
C ASP A 915 32.20 -15.66 33.93
N ARG A 916 32.01 -16.66 33.05
CA ARG A 916 33.10 -17.56 32.60
C ARG A 916 34.14 -16.84 31.74
N LEU A 917 33.73 -15.82 30.98
CA LEU A 917 34.62 -15.02 30.14
C LEU A 917 35.35 -13.92 30.92
N GLY A 918 35.00 -13.71 32.19
CA GLY A 918 35.47 -12.58 32.98
C GLY A 918 35.02 -11.23 32.41
N VAL A 919 33.85 -11.20 31.78
CA VAL A 919 33.22 -9.97 31.28
C VAL A 919 32.16 -9.52 32.27
N ASP A 920 32.28 -8.28 32.74
CA ASP A 920 31.42 -7.74 33.79
C ASP A 920 30.03 -7.34 33.26
N GLN A 921 29.03 -7.41 34.14
CA GLN A 921 27.63 -7.09 33.86
C GLN A 921 26.98 -6.47 35.10
N PRO A 922 25.89 -5.71 34.98
CA PRO A 922 25.17 -5.19 36.14
C PRO A 922 24.62 -6.34 37.00
N GLN A 923 24.65 -6.15 38.33
CA GLN A 923 24.08 -7.11 39.27
C GLN A 923 22.59 -7.33 38.97
N TRP A 924 22.16 -8.58 38.82
CA TRP A 924 20.78 -8.90 38.46
C TRP A 924 20.29 -10.17 39.14
N LYS A 925 18.97 -10.35 39.21
CA LYS A 925 18.31 -11.60 39.62
C LYS A 925 16.93 -11.69 38.98
N GLU A 926 16.55 -12.87 38.52
CA GLU A 926 15.16 -13.17 38.16
C GLU A 926 14.43 -13.70 39.39
N LEU A 927 13.22 -13.21 39.57
CA LEU A 927 12.50 -13.25 40.84
C LEU A 927 11.03 -13.59 40.55
N THR A 928 10.51 -14.56 41.32
CA THR A 928 9.13 -15.05 41.20
C THR A 928 8.22 -14.57 42.32
N SER A 929 8.77 -13.91 43.35
CA SER A 929 8.01 -13.38 44.49
C SER A 929 8.42 -11.94 44.84
N THR A 930 7.46 -11.19 45.38
CA THR A 930 7.64 -9.81 45.81
C THR A 930 8.67 -9.70 46.95
N GLU A 931 8.68 -10.67 47.87
CA GLU A 931 9.63 -10.73 48.99
C GLU A 931 11.07 -10.89 48.50
N GLU A 932 11.33 -11.83 47.59
CA GLU A 932 12.68 -12.01 47.04
C GLU A 932 13.13 -10.79 46.24
N ALA A 933 12.19 -10.12 45.55
CA ALA A 933 12.47 -8.88 44.84
C ALA A 933 12.90 -7.76 45.79
N LYS A 934 12.20 -7.61 46.91
CA LYS A 934 12.56 -6.64 47.95
C LYS A 934 13.94 -6.93 48.56
N GLU A 935 14.23 -8.19 48.91
CA GLU A 935 15.54 -8.58 49.44
C GLU A 935 16.68 -8.26 48.46
N PHE A 936 16.46 -8.56 47.18
CA PHE A 936 17.44 -8.25 46.13
C PHE A 936 17.69 -6.74 46.01
N CYS A 937 16.61 -5.94 45.94
CA CYS A 937 16.69 -4.47 45.84
C CYS A 937 17.39 -3.83 47.04
N GLN A 938 17.16 -4.33 48.26
CA GLN A 938 17.87 -3.86 49.46
C GLN A 938 19.36 -4.16 49.40
N ARG A 939 19.74 -5.32 48.86
CA ARG A 939 21.15 -5.72 48.69
C ARG A 939 21.88 -4.87 47.66
N VAL A 940 21.29 -4.64 46.49
CA VAL A 940 21.95 -3.90 45.39
C VAL A 940 21.77 -2.38 45.49
N LYS A 941 20.84 -1.92 46.34
CA LYS A 941 20.40 -0.54 46.56
C LYS A 941 19.73 0.08 45.33
N TYR A 942 18.68 0.85 45.57
CA TYR A 942 18.00 1.65 44.54
C TYR A 942 18.94 2.71 43.92
N PRO A 943 18.67 3.20 42.70
CA PRO A 943 17.62 2.72 41.79
C PRO A 943 17.93 1.34 41.17
N VAL A 944 16.88 0.64 40.75
CA VAL A 944 16.94 -0.64 40.01
C VAL A 944 16.06 -0.56 38.77
N LEU A 945 16.37 -1.38 37.77
CA LEU A 945 15.54 -1.57 36.58
C LEU A 945 14.78 -2.89 36.69
N VAL A 946 13.49 -2.84 36.43
CA VAL A 946 12.59 -4.00 36.49
C VAL A 946 12.04 -4.28 35.09
N ARG A 947 12.10 -5.53 34.64
CA ARG A 947 11.62 -5.95 33.31
C ARG A 947 11.02 -7.36 33.30
N PRO A 948 10.05 -7.66 32.41
CA PRO A 948 9.68 -9.03 32.06
C PRO A 948 10.82 -9.78 31.36
N SER A 949 10.84 -11.12 31.41
CA SER A 949 11.74 -11.94 30.60
C SER A 949 11.28 -12.01 29.11
N TYR A 950 12.23 -12.14 28.17
CA TYR A 950 12.00 -12.29 26.71
C TYR A 950 11.29 -11.14 25.96
N VAL A 951 11.55 -9.88 26.33
CA VAL A 951 10.96 -8.69 25.67
C VAL A 951 12.00 -7.82 24.95
N LEU A 952 11.59 -7.18 23.86
CA LEU A 952 12.36 -6.20 23.08
C LEU A 952 11.86 -4.76 23.37
N SER A 953 12.68 -3.76 23.04
CA SER A 953 12.33 -2.32 23.06
C SER A 953 12.01 -1.76 24.44
N GLY A 954 12.46 -2.45 25.49
CA GLY A 954 12.13 -2.10 26.86
C GLY A 954 10.63 -2.24 27.18
N ALA A 955 9.89 -3.09 26.47
CA ALA A 955 8.45 -3.23 26.68
C ALA A 955 8.13 -3.55 28.15
N ALA A 956 7.29 -2.69 28.74
CA ALA A 956 6.95 -2.72 30.17
C ALA A 956 8.16 -2.60 31.12
N MET A 957 9.32 -2.09 30.71
CA MET A 957 10.45 -1.84 31.62
C MET A 957 10.23 -0.57 32.46
N ASN A 958 10.65 -0.58 33.73
CA ASN A 958 10.59 0.60 34.58
C ASN A 958 11.82 0.76 35.46
N THR A 959 12.19 2.02 35.72
CA THR A 959 13.19 2.38 36.74
C THR A 959 12.48 2.62 38.06
N VAL A 960 12.87 1.86 39.06
CA VAL A 960 12.29 1.87 40.40
C VAL A 960 13.29 2.53 41.36
N TYR A 961 12.87 3.59 42.05
CA TYR A 961 13.72 4.40 42.92
C TYR A 961 13.49 4.13 44.41
N SER A 962 12.36 3.51 44.76
CA SER A 962 12.00 3.18 46.13
C SER A 962 11.29 1.84 46.26
N GLU A 963 11.18 1.34 47.49
CA GLU A 963 10.43 0.12 47.78
C GLU A 963 8.93 0.27 47.49
N HIS A 964 8.37 1.48 47.68
CA HIS A 964 6.98 1.75 47.37
C HIS A 964 6.71 1.64 45.86
N ASP A 965 7.63 2.20 45.04
CA ASP A 965 7.54 2.10 43.58
C ASP A 965 7.65 0.64 43.11
N LEU A 966 8.47 -0.18 43.78
CA LEU A 966 8.64 -1.59 43.46
C LEU A 966 7.32 -2.35 43.64
N HIS A 967 6.61 -2.12 44.75
CA HIS A 967 5.33 -2.78 45.03
C HIS A 967 4.28 -2.43 43.98
N ASN A 968 4.11 -1.13 43.69
CA ASN A 968 3.14 -0.65 42.71
C ASN A 968 3.40 -1.25 41.32
N TYR A 969 4.67 -1.36 40.93
CA TYR A 969 5.03 -1.93 39.63
C TYR A 969 4.87 -3.46 39.59
N LEU A 970 5.22 -4.20 40.65
CA LEU A 970 5.04 -5.65 40.67
C LEU A 970 3.56 -6.06 40.60
N ASP A 971 2.66 -5.31 41.23
CA ASP A 971 1.21 -5.52 41.10
C ASP A 971 0.73 -5.32 39.67
N GLN A 972 1.27 -4.31 38.95
CA GLN A 972 0.99 -4.08 37.54
C GLN A 972 1.59 -5.18 36.65
N ALA A 973 2.84 -5.60 36.90
CA ALA A 973 3.52 -6.63 36.13
C ALA A 973 2.84 -8.01 36.27
N ALA A 974 2.36 -8.35 37.46
CA ALA A 974 1.59 -9.59 37.72
C ALA A 974 0.25 -9.65 36.96
N ALA A 975 -0.33 -8.47 36.63
CA ALA A 975 -1.51 -8.39 35.77
C ALA A 975 -1.19 -8.58 34.28
N VAL A 976 0.05 -8.25 33.86
CA VAL A 976 0.52 -8.33 32.46
C VAL A 976 1.06 -9.72 32.11
N SER A 977 1.73 -10.40 33.03
CA SER A 977 2.18 -11.77 32.83
C SER A 977 2.04 -12.60 34.10
N LYS A 978 1.12 -13.58 34.07
CA LYS A 978 0.99 -14.59 35.13
C LYS A 978 1.97 -15.77 34.99
N GLU A 979 2.59 -15.91 33.82
CA GLU A 979 3.39 -17.09 33.45
C GLU A 979 4.91 -16.84 33.48
N TYR A 980 5.37 -15.58 33.44
CA TYR A 980 6.81 -15.27 33.39
C TYR A 980 7.30 -14.51 34.63
N PRO A 981 8.46 -14.89 35.17
CA PRO A 981 9.10 -14.20 36.29
C PRO A 981 9.65 -12.81 35.89
N VAL A 982 9.88 -11.96 36.89
CA VAL A 982 10.37 -10.59 36.72
C VAL A 982 11.89 -10.54 36.91
N VAL A 983 12.60 -9.85 36.03
CA VAL A 983 14.06 -9.64 36.12
C VAL A 983 14.34 -8.26 36.70
N ILE A 984 15.07 -8.21 37.81
CA ILE A 984 15.54 -6.97 38.43
C ILE A 984 17.05 -6.83 38.21
N THR A 985 17.48 -5.67 37.74
CA THR A 985 18.89 -5.34 37.47
C THR A 985 19.27 -4.04 38.17
N LYS A 986 20.50 -3.91 38.69
CA LYS A 986 21.00 -2.66 39.27
C LYS A 986 21.09 -1.58 38.20
N TYR A 987 20.41 -0.44 38.42
CA TYR A 987 20.54 0.74 37.58
C TYR A 987 21.77 1.56 37.98
N ILE A 988 22.60 1.93 37.00
CA ILE A 988 23.87 2.64 37.21
C ILE A 988 23.70 4.07 36.73
N GLU A 989 23.64 5.00 37.67
CA GLU A 989 23.43 6.42 37.38
C GLU A 989 24.69 7.10 36.80
N ASN A 990 24.47 8.11 35.94
CA ASN A 990 25.52 8.92 35.31
C ASN A 990 26.58 8.08 34.58
N ALA A 991 26.12 7.04 33.88
CA ALA A 991 26.97 6.20 33.05
C ALA A 991 26.74 6.52 31.58
N LYS A 992 27.77 6.38 30.76
CA LYS A 992 27.65 6.46 29.30
C LYS A 992 27.13 5.13 28.76
N GLU A 993 26.23 5.18 27.79
CA GLU A 993 25.80 4.00 27.03
C GLU A 993 26.51 3.99 25.68
N ILE A 994 26.90 2.80 25.24
CA ILE A 994 27.74 2.58 24.06
C ILE A 994 27.17 1.42 23.27
N GLU A 995 27.00 1.63 21.96
CA GLU A 995 26.54 0.63 21.00
C GLU A 995 27.75 0.08 20.24
N MET A 996 27.90 -1.25 20.21
CA MET A 996 28.92 -1.94 19.41
C MET A 996 28.23 -2.80 18.35
N ASP A 997 28.42 -2.44 17.09
CA ASP A 997 27.96 -3.22 15.94
C ASP A 997 29.13 -4.00 15.35
N ALA A 998 28.96 -5.32 15.22
CA ALA A 998 30.03 -6.21 14.78
C ALA A 998 29.55 -7.32 13.84
N VAL A 999 30.50 -7.84 13.07
CA VAL A 999 30.32 -9.02 12.22
C VAL A 999 31.42 -10.02 12.57
N ALA A 1000 31.05 -11.28 12.74
CA ALA A 1000 31.99 -12.37 12.99
C ALA A 1000 31.84 -13.51 11.99
N ASN A 1001 32.87 -14.34 11.88
CA ASN A 1001 32.89 -15.57 11.11
C ASN A 1001 33.54 -16.67 11.95
N ASN A 1002 32.79 -17.71 12.31
CA ASN A 1002 33.21 -18.77 13.23
C ASN A 1002 33.80 -18.22 14.54
N GLY A 1003 33.09 -17.29 15.17
CA GLY A 1003 33.49 -16.65 16.43
C GLY A 1003 34.56 -15.55 16.29
N LYS A 1004 35.29 -15.50 15.18
CA LYS A 1004 36.29 -14.47 14.92
C LYS A 1004 35.62 -13.19 14.43
N MET A 1005 35.79 -12.09 15.16
CA MET A 1005 35.31 -10.76 14.75
C MET A 1005 36.08 -10.24 13.52
N ILE A 1006 35.37 -9.97 12.41
CA ILE A 1006 35.93 -9.58 11.10
C ILE A 1006 35.64 -8.13 10.69
N GLY A 1007 34.78 -7.43 11.44
CA GLY A 1007 34.49 -6.00 11.29
C GLY A 1007 33.69 -5.51 12.50
N HIS A 1008 33.97 -4.30 12.99
CA HIS A 1008 33.26 -3.72 14.13
C HIS A 1008 33.33 -2.20 14.14
N PHE A 1009 32.34 -1.56 14.76
CA PHE A 1009 32.30 -0.12 14.97
C PHE A 1009 31.58 0.22 16.27
N ILE A 1010 32.11 1.22 16.97
CA ILE A 1010 31.60 1.68 18.27
C ILE A 1010 30.89 3.02 18.04
N SER A 1011 29.67 3.15 18.53
CA SER A 1011 28.92 4.40 18.54
C SER A 1011 28.68 4.86 19.98
N GLU A 1012 28.83 6.16 20.22
CA GLU A 1012 28.62 6.77 21.54
C GLU A 1012 27.22 7.38 21.63
N HIS A 1013 26.52 7.17 22.75
CA HIS A 1013 25.27 7.89 23.04
C HIS A 1013 25.57 9.31 23.57
N VAL A 1014 24.77 10.28 23.13
CA VAL A 1014 24.76 11.62 23.74
C VAL A 1014 24.15 11.54 25.14
N GLU A 1015 23.02 10.83 25.25
CA GLU A 1015 22.28 10.61 26.48
C GLU A 1015 23.01 9.61 27.40
N ASN A 1016 22.80 9.73 28.71
CA ASN A 1016 23.31 8.75 29.68
C ASN A 1016 22.46 7.46 29.63
N ALA A 1017 23.05 6.36 30.10
CA ALA A 1017 22.37 5.08 30.26
C ALA A 1017 21.08 5.25 31.06
N GLY A 1018 19.98 4.74 30.52
CA GLY A 1018 18.63 4.90 31.05
C GLY A 1018 17.63 5.52 30.07
N VAL A 1019 18.12 6.22 29.05
CA VAL A 1019 17.37 6.45 27.81
C VAL A 1019 17.55 5.22 26.93
N HIS A 1020 16.46 4.61 26.48
CA HIS A 1020 16.51 3.44 25.62
C HIS A 1020 17.32 3.74 24.35
N SER A 1021 18.19 2.82 23.92
CA SER A 1021 19.10 3.03 22.80
C SER A 1021 18.44 3.43 21.48
N GLY A 1022 17.17 3.06 21.30
CA GLY A 1022 16.38 3.47 20.13
C GLY A 1022 16.02 4.95 20.11
N ASP A 1023 15.87 5.55 21.30
CA ASP A 1023 15.58 6.97 21.50
C ASP A 1023 16.87 7.78 21.72
N ALA A 1024 18.03 7.14 21.70
CA ALA A 1024 19.31 7.80 21.89
C ALA A 1024 19.85 8.40 20.58
N THR A 1025 20.55 9.52 20.73
CA THR A 1025 21.36 10.14 19.68
C THR A 1025 22.71 9.45 19.61
N LEU A 1026 23.09 8.92 18.45
CA LEU A 1026 24.37 8.21 18.26
C LEU A 1026 25.40 9.08 17.55
N ILE A 1027 26.65 9.05 18.03
CA ILE A 1027 27.82 9.69 17.42
C ILE A 1027 28.80 8.62 16.94
N LEU A 1028 29.23 8.74 15.68
CA LEU A 1028 30.21 7.84 15.06
C LEU A 1028 31.23 8.62 14.21
N PRO A 1029 32.55 8.42 14.38
CA PRO A 1029 33.21 7.68 15.47
C PRO A 1029 32.97 8.32 16.85
N PRO A 1030 33.15 7.59 17.98
CA PRO A 1030 32.94 8.14 19.32
C PRO A 1030 33.90 9.30 19.57
N GLN A 1031 33.46 10.31 20.33
CA GLN A 1031 34.20 11.56 20.49
C GLN A 1031 34.66 11.80 21.92
N ASP A 1032 33.92 11.30 22.91
CA ASP A 1032 34.19 11.56 24.32
C ASP A 1032 34.57 10.27 25.11
N LEU A 1033 34.87 9.16 24.41
CA LEU A 1033 35.28 7.89 25.02
C LEU A 1033 36.80 7.79 25.20
N ASP A 1034 37.23 7.33 26.38
CA ASP A 1034 38.64 7.07 26.66
C ASP A 1034 39.18 5.87 25.84
N PRO A 1035 40.41 5.93 25.29
CA PRO A 1035 41.00 4.82 24.53
C PRO A 1035 41.12 3.50 25.31
N GLU A 1036 41.25 3.52 26.63
CA GLU A 1036 41.20 2.31 27.47
C GLU A 1036 39.80 1.69 27.47
N THR A 1037 38.76 2.52 27.58
CA THR A 1037 37.37 2.07 27.52
C THR A 1037 37.08 1.40 26.18
N ILE A 1038 37.50 2.01 25.06
CA ILE A 1038 37.37 1.45 23.71
C ILE A 1038 38.01 0.05 23.62
N ARG A 1039 39.25 -0.10 24.09
CA ARG A 1039 39.96 -1.40 24.07
C ARG A 1039 39.27 -2.48 24.91
N LYS A 1040 38.70 -2.12 26.06
CA LYS A 1040 37.94 -3.06 26.91
C LYS A 1040 36.68 -3.55 26.19
N ILE A 1041 35.98 -2.65 25.48
CA ILE A 1041 34.78 -2.99 24.71
C ILE A 1041 35.14 -3.94 23.57
N GLU A 1042 36.18 -3.63 22.79
CA GLU A 1042 36.67 -4.50 21.70
C GLU A 1042 37.05 -5.90 22.22
N ASP A 1043 37.74 -5.99 23.35
CA ASP A 1043 38.12 -7.25 23.98
C ASP A 1043 36.91 -8.07 24.43
N ALA A 1044 35.95 -7.43 25.10
CA ALA A 1044 34.71 -8.06 25.54
C ALA A 1044 33.88 -8.56 24.34
N THR A 1045 33.72 -7.74 23.30
CA THR A 1045 32.98 -8.08 22.09
C THR A 1045 33.61 -9.25 21.34
N ARG A 1046 34.94 -9.32 21.28
CA ARG A 1046 35.67 -10.47 20.71
C ARG A 1046 35.45 -11.74 21.51
N LYS A 1047 35.54 -11.68 22.85
CA LYS A 1047 35.29 -12.85 23.73
C LYS A 1047 33.87 -13.36 23.63
N ILE A 1048 32.88 -12.46 23.59
CA ILE A 1048 31.45 -12.80 23.46
C ILE A 1048 31.17 -13.43 22.09
N GLY A 1049 31.68 -12.82 21.02
CA GLY A 1049 31.55 -13.35 19.66
C GLY A 1049 32.12 -14.77 19.51
N ASP A 1050 33.31 -15.01 20.09
CA ASP A 1050 33.98 -16.32 20.11
C ASP A 1050 33.18 -17.35 20.91
N ALA A 1051 32.73 -17.00 22.12
CA ALA A 1051 31.98 -17.91 22.99
C ALA A 1051 30.61 -18.32 22.44
N LEU A 1052 29.95 -17.43 21.70
CA LEU A 1052 28.70 -17.70 20.99
C LEU A 1052 28.93 -18.31 19.60
N ASN A 1053 30.19 -18.47 19.18
CA ASN A 1053 30.59 -18.92 17.85
C ASN A 1053 29.83 -18.16 16.73
N VAL A 1054 29.79 -16.83 16.84
CA VAL A 1054 28.98 -15.99 15.95
C VAL A 1054 29.49 -16.09 14.51
N THR A 1055 28.56 -16.31 13.58
CA THR A 1055 28.79 -16.19 12.13
C THR A 1055 27.68 -15.33 11.54
N GLY A 1056 28.02 -14.10 11.13
CA GLY A 1056 27.06 -13.09 10.72
C GLY A 1056 27.06 -11.87 11.66
N PRO A 1057 25.96 -11.10 11.69
CA PRO A 1057 25.89 -9.84 12.43
C PRO A 1057 25.56 -10.09 13.90
N TYR A 1058 26.11 -9.25 14.78
CA TYR A 1058 25.70 -9.15 16.18
C TYR A 1058 25.96 -7.74 16.71
N ASN A 1059 25.25 -7.41 17.78
CA ASN A 1059 25.30 -6.12 18.44
C ASN A 1059 25.40 -6.32 19.96
N ILE A 1060 26.16 -5.46 20.62
CA ILE A 1060 26.31 -5.48 22.08
C ILE A 1060 26.20 -4.06 22.62
N GLN A 1061 25.38 -3.89 23.65
CA GLN A 1061 25.26 -2.63 24.38
C GLN A 1061 26.07 -2.67 25.67
N PHE A 1062 26.81 -1.60 25.94
CA PHE A 1062 27.67 -1.45 27.10
C PHE A 1062 27.32 -0.21 27.91
N ILE A 1063 27.50 -0.31 29.22
CA ILE A 1063 27.57 0.81 30.16
C ILE A 1063 29.04 1.08 30.44
N ALA A 1064 29.48 2.32 30.31
CA ALA A 1064 30.82 2.76 30.70
C ALA A 1064 30.76 3.83 31.78
N LYS A 1065 31.53 3.65 32.86
CA LYS A 1065 31.70 4.62 33.94
C LYS A 1065 33.05 4.43 34.60
N ASP A 1066 33.79 5.52 34.82
CA ASP A 1066 35.11 5.50 35.47
C ASP A 1066 36.10 4.48 34.83
N ASN A 1067 36.08 4.34 33.50
CA ASN A 1067 36.80 3.33 32.69
C ASN A 1067 36.43 1.86 32.93
N ASP A 1068 35.42 1.57 33.77
CA ASP A 1068 34.81 0.26 33.88
C ASP A 1068 33.70 0.10 32.86
N ILE A 1069 33.60 -1.10 32.28
CA ILE A 1069 32.57 -1.46 31.31
C ILE A 1069 31.69 -2.59 31.85
N LYS A 1070 30.40 -2.53 31.57
CA LYS A 1070 29.44 -3.59 31.90
C LYS A 1070 28.54 -3.86 30.70
N VAL A 1071 28.36 -5.14 30.36
CA VAL A 1071 27.47 -5.54 29.26
C VAL A 1071 26.02 -5.44 29.70
N ILE A 1072 25.17 -4.79 28.90
CA ILE A 1072 23.72 -4.74 29.09
C ILE A 1072 23.09 -5.98 28.46
N GLU A 1073 23.29 -6.16 27.16
CA GLU A 1073 22.71 -7.23 26.35
C GLU A 1073 23.54 -7.48 25.08
N CYS A 1074 23.32 -8.66 24.47
CA CYS A 1074 23.91 -9.05 23.20
C CYS A 1074 22.80 -9.57 22.28
N ASN A 1075 22.64 -8.90 21.14
CA ASN A 1075 21.67 -9.25 20.11
C ASN A 1075 22.43 -9.97 18.97
N VAL A 1076 22.21 -11.29 18.80
CA VAL A 1076 22.88 -12.09 17.75
C VAL A 1076 22.12 -11.98 16.42
N ARG A 1077 22.00 -10.74 15.94
CA ARG A 1077 21.35 -10.33 14.70
C ARG A 1077 21.82 -8.93 14.33
N ALA A 1078 21.42 -8.45 13.15
CA ALA A 1078 21.58 -7.04 12.81
C ALA A 1078 20.82 -6.16 13.83
N ALA A 1079 21.43 -5.04 14.22
CA ALA A 1079 20.80 -4.00 15.01
C ALA A 1079 20.33 -2.84 14.13
N ARG A 1080 19.49 -1.98 14.71
CA ARG A 1080 18.92 -0.84 13.99
C ARG A 1080 19.96 0.19 13.52
N SER A 1081 21.13 0.21 14.13
CA SER A 1081 22.26 1.09 13.80
C SER A 1081 23.10 0.59 12.62
N PHE A 1082 22.92 -0.64 12.13
CA PHE A 1082 23.71 -1.18 11.01
C PHE A 1082 23.66 -0.32 9.73
N PRO A 1083 22.50 0.22 9.29
CA PRO A 1083 22.45 1.15 8.17
C PRO A 1083 23.26 2.43 8.42
N PHE A 1084 23.12 3.03 9.62
CA PHE A 1084 23.85 4.21 10.04
C PHE A 1084 25.35 3.98 9.99
N VAL A 1085 25.83 2.95 10.70
CA VAL A 1085 27.25 2.59 10.74
C VAL A 1085 27.77 2.32 9.33
N SER A 1086 27.04 1.54 8.54
CA SER A 1086 27.51 1.15 7.20
C SER A 1086 27.70 2.36 6.28
N LYS A 1087 26.77 3.31 6.31
CA LYS A 1087 26.79 4.50 5.44
C LYS A 1087 27.76 5.56 5.91
N VAL A 1088 27.95 5.73 7.23
CA VAL A 1088 28.95 6.65 7.78
C VAL A 1088 30.36 6.15 7.45
N MET A 1089 30.62 4.85 7.65
CA MET A 1089 31.95 4.29 7.48
C MET A 1089 32.27 3.93 6.02
N GLY A 1090 31.28 4.00 5.13
CA GLY A 1090 31.42 3.61 3.72
C GLY A 1090 31.69 2.11 3.54
N LEU A 1091 31.19 1.28 4.46
CA LEU A 1091 31.38 -0.17 4.47
C LEU A 1091 30.06 -0.87 4.78
N ASP A 1092 29.57 -1.68 3.84
CA ASP A 1092 28.35 -2.45 4.04
C ASP A 1092 28.59 -3.67 4.96
N LEU A 1093 28.17 -3.53 6.23
CA LEU A 1093 28.25 -4.60 7.22
C LEU A 1093 27.31 -5.76 6.92
N ILE A 1094 26.20 -5.52 6.24
CA ILE A 1094 25.23 -6.56 5.89
C ILE A 1094 25.79 -7.42 4.76
N GLU A 1095 26.42 -6.81 3.76
CA GLU A 1095 27.14 -7.55 2.72
C GLU A 1095 28.22 -8.45 3.36
N MET A 1096 29.01 -7.92 4.29
CA MET A 1096 30.03 -8.67 5.01
C MET A 1096 29.42 -9.85 5.79
N ALA A 1097 28.33 -9.60 6.52
CA ALA A 1097 27.63 -10.60 7.30
C ALA A 1097 26.99 -11.70 6.44
N THR A 1098 26.31 -11.32 5.35
CA THR A 1098 25.70 -12.28 4.42
C THR A 1098 26.74 -13.17 3.78
N LYS A 1099 27.90 -12.62 3.38
CA LYS A 1099 29.01 -13.40 2.85
C LYS A 1099 29.55 -14.41 3.88
N ALA A 1100 29.77 -13.97 5.12
CA ALA A 1100 30.21 -14.84 6.20
C ALA A 1100 29.21 -15.99 6.46
N MET A 1101 27.91 -15.69 6.56
CA MET A 1101 26.86 -16.69 6.82
C MET A 1101 26.72 -17.74 5.71
N THR A 1102 27.01 -17.37 4.46
CA THR A 1102 26.84 -18.25 3.29
C THR A 1102 28.14 -18.87 2.78
N GLY A 1103 29.27 -18.59 3.44
CA GLY A 1103 30.58 -19.12 3.05
C GLY A 1103 31.18 -18.46 1.80
N ILE A 1104 30.64 -17.32 1.36
CA ILE A 1104 31.23 -16.52 0.28
C ILE A 1104 32.50 -15.85 0.82
N PRO A 1105 33.61 -15.80 0.05
CA PRO A 1105 34.83 -15.13 0.48
C PRO A 1105 34.57 -13.67 0.90
N VAL A 1106 35.06 -13.32 2.09
CA VAL A 1106 34.91 -12.00 2.68
C VAL A 1106 36.27 -11.49 3.16
N ARG A 1107 36.54 -10.22 2.89
CA ARG A 1107 37.75 -9.55 3.37
C ARG A 1107 37.51 -9.05 4.80
N GLU A 1108 38.28 -9.55 5.75
CA GLU A 1108 38.29 -9.03 7.12
C GLU A 1108 38.86 -7.60 7.14
N TYR A 1109 38.24 -6.70 7.91
CA TYR A 1109 38.65 -5.30 8.08
C TYR A 1109 39.09 -4.62 6.77
N PRO A 1110 38.18 -4.48 5.79
CA PRO A 1110 38.48 -3.77 4.56
C PRO A 1110 38.84 -2.31 4.87
N PRO A 1111 39.72 -1.70 4.06
CA PRO A 1111 40.18 -0.33 4.30
C PRO A 1111 39.02 0.65 4.18
N LEU A 1112 38.95 1.57 5.11
CA LEU A 1112 37.94 2.63 5.16
C LEU A 1112 38.47 3.87 4.45
N ASN A 1113 37.63 4.50 3.63
CA ASN A 1113 37.98 5.73 2.92
C ASN A 1113 37.13 6.89 3.45
N ILE A 1114 37.33 7.25 4.71
CA ILE A 1114 36.65 8.36 5.38
C ILE A 1114 37.66 9.48 5.72
N PRO A 1115 37.29 10.77 5.58
CA PRO A 1115 38.14 11.87 6.02
C PRO A 1115 38.39 11.84 7.54
N ALA A 1116 39.50 12.40 8.00
CA ALA A 1116 39.82 12.48 9.44
C ALA A 1116 38.81 13.36 10.21
N ASP A 1117 38.45 14.52 9.64
CA ASP A 1117 37.47 15.46 10.21
C ASP A 1117 36.06 15.14 9.70
N TYR A 1118 35.56 13.94 9.99
CA TYR A 1118 34.27 13.46 9.54
C TYR A 1118 33.52 12.74 10.66
N VAL A 1119 32.34 13.24 11.00
CA VAL A 1119 31.48 12.67 12.04
C VAL A 1119 30.06 12.52 11.50
N GLY A 1120 29.47 11.36 11.73
CA GLY A 1120 28.04 11.09 11.56
C GLY A 1120 27.32 11.19 12.89
N VAL A 1121 26.15 11.81 12.89
CA VAL A 1121 25.26 11.85 14.06
C VAL A 1121 23.88 11.39 13.65
N LYS A 1122 23.38 10.34 14.31
CA LYS A 1122 22.00 9.86 14.20
C LYS A 1122 21.16 10.51 15.29
N VAL A 1123 20.01 11.07 14.93
CA VAL A 1123 19.03 11.67 15.84
C VAL A 1123 17.70 10.92 15.72
N PRO A 1124 17.03 10.57 16.84
CA PRO A 1124 15.71 9.94 16.83
C PRO A 1124 14.61 10.90 16.33
N GLN A 1125 13.62 10.34 15.63
CA GLN A 1125 12.39 11.03 15.23
C GLN A 1125 11.23 10.59 16.14
N PHE A 1126 10.56 11.55 16.76
CA PHE A 1126 9.41 11.30 17.63
C PHE A 1126 8.09 11.77 17.01
N SER A 1127 6.97 11.18 17.46
CA SER A 1127 5.61 11.50 17.02
C SER A 1127 4.71 12.01 18.17
N PHE A 1128 5.29 12.57 19.24
CA PHE A 1128 4.54 13.03 20.43
C PHE A 1128 3.42 14.02 20.10
N SER A 1129 3.63 14.92 19.13
CA SER A 1129 2.62 15.90 18.71
C SER A 1129 1.34 15.28 18.15
N ARG A 1130 1.39 14.03 17.67
CA ARG A 1130 0.23 13.29 17.16
C ARG A 1130 -0.46 12.45 18.22
N LEU A 1131 0.23 12.14 19.31
CA LEU A 1131 -0.30 11.33 20.40
C LEU A 1131 -0.73 12.25 21.55
N SER A 1132 -1.94 12.82 21.43
CA SER A 1132 -2.47 13.70 22.48
C SER A 1132 -2.49 13.00 23.84
N GLY A 1133 -1.89 13.66 24.84
CA GLY A 1133 -1.68 13.11 26.18
C GLY A 1133 -0.31 12.44 26.38
N ALA A 1134 0.46 12.15 25.32
CA ALA A 1134 1.80 11.61 25.45
C ALA A 1134 2.72 12.59 26.18
N ASP A 1135 3.43 12.08 27.19
CA ASP A 1135 4.45 12.84 27.92
C ASP A 1135 5.74 12.82 27.08
N PRO A 1136 6.30 13.97 26.64
CA PRO A 1136 7.51 14.01 25.81
C PRO A 1136 8.78 13.78 26.65
N VAL A 1137 8.79 12.70 27.41
CA VAL A 1137 9.88 12.29 28.30
C VAL A 1137 10.47 10.99 27.78
N MET A 1138 11.79 10.96 27.68
CA MET A 1138 12.53 9.74 27.33
C MET A 1138 12.75 8.89 28.58
N GLY A 1139 12.71 7.57 28.42
CA GLY A 1139 12.93 6.62 29.50
C GLY A 1139 13.49 5.30 29.00
N VAL A 1140 13.30 4.26 29.81
CA VAL A 1140 13.81 2.91 29.53
C VAL A 1140 12.95 2.14 28.51
N GLU A 1141 11.73 2.60 28.24
CA GLU A 1141 10.87 2.11 27.16
C GLU A 1141 10.97 3.06 25.96
N MET A 1142 11.16 2.49 24.77
CA MET A 1142 11.34 3.25 23.54
C MET A 1142 10.03 3.90 23.07
N ALA A 1143 10.11 5.15 22.61
CA ALA A 1143 8.99 5.93 22.09
C ALA A 1143 9.18 6.50 20.66
N SER A 1144 10.41 6.57 20.15
CA SER A 1144 10.70 7.09 18.80
C SER A 1144 10.18 6.17 17.69
N THR A 1145 9.79 6.76 16.57
CA THR A 1145 9.17 6.07 15.44
C THR A 1145 10.09 5.96 14.21
N GLY A 1146 11.17 6.73 14.18
CA GLY A 1146 12.12 6.75 13.07
C GLY A 1146 13.44 7.41 13.44
N GLU A 1147 14.28 7.63 12.44
CA GLU A 1147 15.60 8.23 12.61
C GLU A 1147 16.01 9.10 11.42
N VAL A 1148 16.93 10.03 11.69
CA VAL A 1148 17.67 10.79 10.69
C VAL A 1148 19.15 10.76 11.04
N ALA A 1149 20.04 10.85 10.05
CA ALA A 1149 21.44 11.14 10.31
C ALA A 1149 21.98 12.20 9.37
N CYS A 1150 22.96 12.94 9.87
CA CYS A 1150 23.64 14.00 9.14
C CYS A 1150 25.14 13.92 9.36
N PHE A 1151 25.88 14.48 8.42
CA PHE A 1151 27.34 14.53 8.45
C PHE A 1151 27.85 15.94 8.70
N GLY A 1152 28.97 16.04 9.42
CA GLY A 1152 29.65 17.29 9.71
C GLY A 1152 31.14 17.09 9.91
N ARG A 1153 31.88 18.20 9.89
CA ARG A 1153 33.31 18.20 10.27
C ARG A 1153 33.51 18.05 11.77
N THR A 1154 32.47 18.37 12.55
CA THR A 1154 32.43 18.22 14.00
C THR A 1154 31.11 17.59 14.42
N LYS A 1155 31.08 16.97 15.61
CA LYS A 1155 29.82 16.44 16.19
C LYS A 1155 28.73 17.50 16.32
N TYR A 1156 29.10 18.76 16.60
CA TYR A 1156 28.15 19.86 16.74
C TYR A 1156 27.47 20.22 15.42
N GLU A 1157 28.23 20.27 14.33
CA GLU A 1157 27.66 20.56 13.00
C GLU A 1157 26.71 19.44 12.56
N ALA A 1158 27.13 18.18 12.73
CA ALA A 1158 26.31 17.01 12.40
C ALA A 1158 25.04 16.96 13.24
N TYR A 1159 25.14 17.19 14.55
CA TYR A 1159 24.00 17.20 15.48
C TYR A 1159 22.98 18.29 15.16
N ILE A 1160 23.42 19.53 14.89
CA ILE A 1160 22.50 20.62 14.53
C ILE A 1160 21.77 20.32 13.22
N LYS A 1161 22.47 19.78 12.20
CA LYS A 1161 21.81 19.35 10.96
C LYS A 1161 20.83 18.21 11.21
N GLY A 1162 21.16 17.26 12.09
CA GLY A 1162 20.28 16.18 12.51
C GLY A 1162 19.01 16.69 13.18
N LEU A 1163 19.14 17.58 14.18
CA LEU A 1163 17.99 18.21 14.84
C LEU A 1163 17.11 18.98 13.85
N VAL A 1164 17.68 19.79 12.97
CA VAL A 1164 16.89 20.51 11.96
C VAL A 1164 16.19 19.54 11.00
N SER A 1165 16.79 18.37 10.73
CA SER A 1165 16.19 17.32 9.90
C SER A 1165 14.98 16.66 10.56
N THR A 1166 14.85 16.69 11.90
CA THR A 1166 13.66 16.18 12.61
C THR A 1166 12.50 17.19 12.67
N GLY A 1167 12.68 18.37 12.07
CA GLY A 1167 11.72 19.47 12.09
C GLY A 1167 11.97 20.50 13.20
N PHE A 1168 13.04 20.35 14.00
CA PHE A 1168 13.39 21.31 15.04
C PHE A 1168 13.69 22.69 14.43
N LYS A 1169 13.09 23.73 15.02
CA LYS A 1169 13.36 25.13 14.65
C LYS A 1169 14.29 25.75 15.67
N LEU A 1170 15.46 26.20 15.21
CA LEU A 1170 16.42 26.89 16.08
C LEU A 1170 15.77 28.14 16.73
N PRO A 1171 15.91 28.32 18.05
CA PRO A 1171 15.31 29.46 18.74
C PRO A 1171 15.93 30.78 18.25
N LYS A 1172 15.07 31.77 18.00
CA LYS A 1172 15.47 33.13 17.56
C LYS A 1172 15.46 34.17 18.69
N LYS A 1173 14.91 33.81 19.85
CA LYS A 1173 14.71 34.69 21.02
C LYS A 1173 15.01 33.88 22.31
N ASN A 1174 14.56 34.37 23.45
CA ASN A 1174 14.77 33.78 24.78
C ASN A 1174 14.43 32.28 24.84
N ILE A 1175 15.27 31.54 25.58
CA ILE A 1175 15.10 30.13 25.93
C ILE A 1175 14.55 30.09 27.36
N LEU A 1176 13.47 29.34 27.59
CA LEU A 1176 12.82 29.19 28.90
C LEU A 1176 13.61 28.22 29.78
#